data_AF-A0A7S0K2I8-F1
#
_entry.id   AF-A0A7S0K2I8-F1
#
_cell.length_a   1.000
_cell.length_b   1.000
_cell.length_c   1.000
_cell.angle_alpha   90.00
_cell.angle_beta   90.00
_cell.angle_gamma   90.00
#
_symmetry.space_group_name_H-M   'P 1'
#
loop_
_entity.id
_entity.type
_entity.pdbx_description
1 polymer ?
#
loop_
_entity_poly.entity_id
_entity_poly.type
_entity_poly.pdbx_seq_one_letter_code
_entity_poly.pdbx_strand_id
1 'polypeptide(L)'
;RKLSSASEGDSGDAADSPQAADARDLAAGAAAASGRDASHAADGSVPVADNRSVASTLRGVVSPSLESDGDSGVGRAEAALLARLADATSSGSDEDVARAWAALRDMRLAKYHPMLAVATRRERLVEDLRLAAVAEQRRTAQLRAEEAGRATGAASSLSAAGLGARWAALREETAAATRAAMRRWCGDTCCSSPHVAPLRAALARWGLTPDDVAVASFHGTGTKANDTNESEVTNAQMTALGRTPGRPVFVVAQKGLTGHPKGAAAAWMLNGLMQCMADSVVPGNRNLDDVEPKLRAFTHLVYPNRSVKLRPARAGMPAVPAAIMKSFGFGQAGAEVLVVHPHVLLQALPPPELAAYAERRARREAAAYRYYQDVLLGQADLIAVKSAPPFAAADEQAVYLDSMARATQDPVTKQWLILPGRSVPEAGAGPAQWVGPQRPTDALTWLGEASAGAAGAGAGAGAASGVAEAPSAEASLAGANAAKDPPTVATTRSDSAAADGAASSGTAEPAEGLEAAACMTSVLEAGAAALTEGEVRIGARSFIGVDVEPVVTLAAAPESMLARNFTQAERVLCAGRPDPMASLAGRWAAKEAVFKALSSCPGGPVSKGAGAALIDVEVISAGNGAPRVVLHGDVESSARAAGVSSVRVTISHAAGLAVAQAIVSIE
;
A
#
# COMPACT_ATOMS: atom_id res chain seq x y z
N ARG A 1 -8.34 -67.46 -4.23
CA ARG A 1 -8.39 -68.53 -5.25
C ARG A 1 -7.00 -68.63 -5.90
N LYS A 2 -6.58 -69.81 -6.39
CA LYS A 2 -5.46 -70.00 -7.36
C LYS A 2 -5.78 -69.23 -8.67
N LEU A 3 -4.88 -68.86 -9.59
CA LEU A 3 -3.39 -68.90 -9.77
C LEU A 3 -3.04 -67.59 -10.56
N SER A 4 -1.92 -67.27 -11.24
CA SER A 4 -0.62 -67.87 -11.67
C SER A 4 0.30 -66.67 -12.02
N SER A 5 1.54 -66.53 -11.52
CA SER A 5 2.82 -67.21 -11.89
C SER A 5 3.35 -66.88 -13.30
N ALA A 6 4.40 -66.05 -13.38
CA ALA A 6 5.36 -65.99 -14.48
C ALA A 6 6.72 -65.48 -13.95
N SER A 7 7.74 -66.33 -14.03
CA SER A 7 9.18 -66.04 -13.89
C SER A 7 9.83 -66.34 -15.28
N GLU A 8 11.12 -66.16 -15.58
CA GLU A 8 12.36 -65.95 -14.83
C GLU A 8 13.29 -64.95 -15.58
N GLY A 9 14.45 -64.63 -14.99
CA GLY A 9 15.55 -63.92 -15.68
C GLY A 9 16.62 -63.46 -14.68
N ASP A 10 17.70 -64.20 -14.54
CA ASP A 10 18.73 -64.05 -13.49
C ASP A 10 20.12 -63.62 -14.03
N SER A 11 20.99 -63.15 -13.12
CA SER A 11 22.47 -63.11 -13.10
C SER A 11 23.08 -61.74 -12.77
N GLY A 12 24.10 -61.73 -11.90
CA GLY A 12 24.97 -60.56 -11.67
C GLY A 12 25.42 -60.34 -10.21
N ASP A 13 26.33 -61.18 -9.70
CA ASP A 13 26.98 -61.00 -8.40
C ASP A 13 27.76 -59.67 -8.27
N ALA A 14 27.81 -59.11 -7.06
CA ALA A 14 29.05 -59.01 -6.27
C ALA A 14 28.81 -58.40 -4.88
N ALA A 15 29.60 -58.83 -3.90
CA ALA A 15 29.62 -58.27 -2.55
C ALA A 15 30.47 -56.98 -2.49
N ASP A 16 30.23 -56.14 -1.48
CA ASP A 16 31.15 -56.10 -0.33
C ASP A 16 30.52 -55.51 0.94
N SER A 17 31.11 -55.75 2.11
CA SER A 17 30.72 -55.16 3.40
C SER A 17 31.80 -55.34 4.49
N PRO A 18 32.41 -54.25 4.99
CA PRO A 18 33.19 -54.31 6.21
C PRO A 18 32.55 -53.53 7.38
N GLN A 19 32.13 -54.31 8.38
CA GLN A 19 32.41 -54.14 9.82
C GLN A 19 31.99 -52.85 10.57
N ALA A 20 31.39 -53.07 11.74
CA ALA A 20 31.27 -52.06 12.78
C ALA A 20 32.58 -51.91 13.59
N ALA A 21 32.76 -50.75 14.22
CA ALA A 21 33.78 -50.48 15.24
C ALA A 21 33.13 -49.88 16.50
N ASP A 22 33.79 -50.02 17.64
CA ASP A 22 33.22 -49.87 18.99
C ASP A 22 33.66 -48.56 19.70
N ALA A 23 33.23 -48.41 20.96
CA ALA A 23 33.44 -47.27 21.89
C ALA A 23 32.61 -46.00 21.60
N ARG A 24 31.87 -45.39 22.55
CA ARG A 24 32.01 -45.12 24.00
C ARG A 24 32.82 -43.86 24.34
N ASP A 25 32.44 -43.26 25.47
CA ASP A 25 32.94 -42.01 26.08
C ASP A 25 32.62 -40.72 25.30
N LEU A 26 32.23 -39.59 25.91
CA LEU A 26 31.94 -39.28 27.32
C LEU A 26 30.53 -38.67 27.51
N ALA A 27 29.99 -38.78 28.74
CA ALA A 27 28.86 -37.99 29.21
C ALA A 27 29.23 -37.27 30.54
N ALA A 28 29.30 -35.94 30.52
CA ALA A 28 29.39 -35.09 31.70
C ALA A 28 28.96 -33.65 31.35
N GLY A 29 27.92 -33.11 32.00
CA GLY A 29 27.43 -31.76 31.71
C GLY A 29 26.16 -31.35 32.46
N ALA A 30 26.35 -30.76 33.64
CA ALA A 30 25.36 -29.97 34.40
C ALA A 30 23.95 -30.57 34.64
N ALA A 31 23.81 -31.29 35.77
CA ALA A 31 22.51 -31.51 36.41
C ALA A 31 22.41 -30.69 37.71
N ALA A 32 21.78 -29.51 37.64
CA ALA A 32 21.27 -28.73 38.77
C ALA A 32 20.23 -27.72 38.25
N ALA A 33 19.12 -27.41 38.93
CA ALA A 33 18.76 -27.74 40.31
C ALA A 33 17.31 -28.24 40.43
N SER A 34 17.01 -28.92 41.54
CA SER A 34 15.65 -29.04 42.09
C SER A 34 15.13 -27.66 42.54
N GLY A 35 13.82 -27.40 42.65
CA GLY A 35 12.65 -28.27 42.51
C GLY A 35 11.71 -28.09 43.72
N ARG A 36 10.40 -27.90 43.49
CA ARG A 36 9.36 -27.85 44.52
C ARG A 36 7.98 -28.20 43.97
N ASP A 37 7.30 -29.07 44.72
CA ASP A 37 5.85 -29.29 44.91
C ASP A 37 4.86 -29.01 43.76
N ALA A 38 4.15 -30.07 43.38
CA ALA A 38 2.92 -29.98 42.60
C ALA A 38 1.68 -30.07 43.51
N SER A 39 0.88 -29.01 43.60
CA SER A 39 -0.57 -29.11 43.81
C SER A 39 -1.31 -27.81 43.46
N HIS A 40 -2.63 -27.91 43.36
CA HIS A 40 -3.65 -26.86 43.26
C HIS A 40 -3.94 -26.18 41.90
N ALA A 41 -5.26 -26.08 41.67
CA ALA A 41 -6.01 -25.19 40.78
C ALA A 41 -5.65 -25.15 39.29
N ALA A 42 -6.59 -25.61 38.45
CA ALA A 42 -6.69 -25.14 37.08
C ALA A 42 -7.40 -23.76 37.06
N ASP A 43 -6.72 -22.75 36.55
CA ASP A 43 -7.33 -21.49 36.11
C ASP A 43 -6.78 -21.16 34.71
N GLY A 44 -7.59 -20.53 33.87
CA GLY A 44 -7.38 -20.41 32.41
C GLY A 44 -6.41 -19.31 31.96
N SER A 45 -5.72 -18.64 32.91
CA SER A 45 -4.90 -17.46 32.63
C SER A 45 -3.53 -17.80 32.03
N VAL A 46 -3.45 -17.78 30.69
CA VAL A 46 -2.16 -17.81 29.98
C VAL A 46 -1.34 -16.57 30.37
N PRO A 47 -0.07 -16.70 30.80
CA PRO A 47 0.72 -15.56 31.22
C PRO A 47 0.91 -14.52 30.09
N VAL A 48 0.50 -13.30 30.40
CA VAL A 48 0.80 -12.10 29.63
C VAL A 48 2.25 -11.71 29.95
N ALA A 49 3.08 -11.60 28.92
CA ALA A 49 4.44 -11.12 29.08
C ALA A 49 4.45 -9.60 28.95
N ASP A 50 4.98 -8.90 29.95
CA ASP A 50 5.17 -7.44 29.93
C ASP A 50 6.10 -7.04 28.77
N ASN A 51 5.76 -5.97 28.05
CA ASN A 51 6.56 -5.36 26.99
C ASN A 51 8.01 -5.10 27.43
N ARG A 52 8.25 -4.86 28.73
CA ARG A 52 9.61 -4.74 29.30
C ARG A 52 10.50 -5.94 29.00
N SER A 53 9.96 -7.16 28.92
CA SER A 53 10.73 -8.38 28.61
C SER A 53 11.29 -8.41 27.18
N VAL A 54 10.59 -7.77 26.23
CA VAL A 54 11.05 -7.65 24.83
C VAL A 54 12.26 -6.73 24.76
N ALA A 55 12.25 -5.62 25.51
CA ALA A 55 13.36 -4.67 25.55
C ALA A 55 14.62 -5.22 26.29
N SER A 56 14.47 -6.17 27.22
CA SER A 56 15.62 -6.95 27.74
C SER A 56 16.11 -8.00 26.75
N THR A 57 15.21 -8.67 26.02
CA THR A 57 15.59 -9.66 25.00
C THR A 57 16.36 -9.03 23.84
N LEU A 58 15.89 -7.88 23.34
CA LEU A 58 16.59 -7.12 22.30
C LEU A 58 17.98 -6.65 22.73
N ARG A 59 18.15 -6.23 24.00
CA ARG A 59 19.46 -5.89 24.55
C ARG A 59 20.36 -7.13 24.73
N GLY A 60 19.80 -8.27 25.11
CA GLY A 60 20.51 -9.56 25.23
C GLY A 60 20.98 -10.17 23.90
N VAL A 61 20.45 -9.73 22.76
CA VAL A 61 20.94 -10.09 21.41
C VAL A 61 22.19 -9.27 21.04
N VAL A 62 22.49 -8.17 21.76
CA VAL A 62 23.65 -7.32 21.50
C VAL A 62 24.83 -7.74 22.39
N SER A 63 25.67 -8.64 21.84
CA SER A 63 27.00 -9.09 22.32
C SER A 63 27.04 -10.46 23.03
N PRO A 64 28.06 -11.31 22.76
CA PRO A 64 28.79 -11.42 21.49
C PRO A 64 28.97 -12.87 20.99
N SER A 65 28.84 -13.05 19.67
CA SER A 65 29.39 -14.18 18.92
C SER A 65 29.66 -13.72 17.49
N LEU A 66 30.48 -12.66 17.37
CA LEU A 66 30.88 -12.00 16.12
C LEU A 66 32.41 -12.07 15.95
N GLU A 67 32.95 -13.28 16.03
CA GLU A 67 34.37 -13.58 15.77
C GLU A 67 34.52 -14.37 14.45
N SER A 68 34.22 -13.71 13.33
CA SER A 68 34.66 -14.13 11.98
C SER A 68 34.69 -12.95 11.00
N ASP A 69 33.60 -12.18 10.95
CA ASP A 69 33.35 -11.19 9.90
C ASP A 69 33.77 -9.78 10.34
N GLY A 70 35.05 -9.47 10.15
CA GLY A 70 35.67 -8.24 10.65
C GLY A 70 35.13 -6.93 10.05
N ASP A 71 35.04 -5.91 10.92
CA ASP A 71 35.04 -4.46 10.66
C ASP A 71 34.17 -3.87 9.52
N SER A 72 33.14 -4.59 9.06
CA SER A 72 32.23 -4.04 8.04
C SER A 72 31.40 -2.87 8.60
N GLY A 73 31.37 -1.74 7.89
CA GLY A 73 30.56 -0.58 8.28
C GLY A 73 29.05 -0.88 8.40
N VAL A 74 28.58 -1.94 7.72
CA VAL A 74 27.21 -2.47 7.82
C VAL A 74 26.90 -2.94 9.24
N GLY A 75 27.82 -3.65 9.91
CA GLY A 75 27.61 -4.14 11.28
C GLY A 75 27.46 -3.00 12.30
N ARG A 76 28.27 -1.94 12.18
CA ARG A 76 28.11 -0.71 12.98
C ARG A 76 26.75 -0.04 12.75
N ALA A 77 26.32 0.05 11.50
CA ALA A 77 25.05 0.69 11.16
C ALA A 77 23.84 -0.13 11.67
N GLU A 78 23.89 -1.46 11.56
CA GLU A 78 22.84 -2.34 12.10
C GLU A 78 22.75 -2.26 13.63
N ALA A 79 23.88 -2.27 14.33
CA ALA A 79 23.92 -2.07 15.78
C ALA A 79 23.31 -0.70 16.19
N ALA A 80 23.58 0.38 15.43
CA ALA A 80 23.01 1.70 15.68
C ALA A 80 21.48 1.74 15.46
N LEU A 81 20.94 1.02 14.47
CA LEU A 81 19.48 0.91 14.29
C LEU A 81 18.83 0.03 15.37
N LEU A 82 19.49 -1.04 15.82
CA LEU A 82 19.01 -1.87 16.93
C LEU A 82 19.00 -1.09 18.26
N ALA A 83 19.98 -0.24 18.51
CA ALA A 83 19.99 0.68 19.66
C ALA A 83 18.79 1.65 19.59
N ARG A 84 18.63 2.37 18.47
CA ARG A 84 17.49 3.29 18.26
C ARG A 84 16.12 2.60 18.40
N LEU A 85 16.01 1.34 17.98
CA LEU A 85 14.81 0.53 18.17
C LEU A 85 14.57 0.21 19.66
N ALA A 86 15.62 -0.15 20.41
CA ALA A 86 15.51 -0.41 21.85
C ALA A 86 15.14 0.87 22.63
N ASP A 87 15.64 2.04 22.21
CA ASP A 87 15.30 3.34 22.78
C ASP A 87 13.84 3.72 22.48
N ALA A 88 13.39 3.60 21.23
CA ALA A 88 11.99 3.83 20.85
C ALA A 88 11.01 2.87 21.56
N THR A 89 11.41 1.61 21.72
CA THR A 89 10.64 0.62 22.51
C THR A 89 10.60 0.99 24.00
N SER A 90 11.62 1.70 24.50
CA SER A 90 11.69 2.18 25.88
C SER A 90 10.94 3.50 26.11
N SER A 91 10.75 4.33 25.07
CA SER A 91 9.97 5.57 25.14
C SER A 91 8.46 5.38 24.94
N GLY A 92 8.03 4.22 24.40
CA GLY A 92 6.62 3.91 24.18
C GLY A 92 6.00 4.55 22.92
N SER A 93 6.83 5.15 22.05
CA SER A 93 6.39 5.69 20.76
C SER A 93 6.27 4.56 19.74
N ASP A 94 5.06 4.01 19.55
CA ASP A 94 4.77 3.00 18.53
C ASP A 94 5.19 3.44 17.12
N GLU A 95 5.10 4.74 16.83
CA GLU A 95 5.56 5.31 15.57
C GLU A 95 7.07 5.21 15.40
N ASP A 96 7.86 5.56 16.42
CA ASP A 96 9.32 5.48 16.33
C ASP A 96 9.81 4.03 16.31
N VAL A 97 9.10 3.13 17.00
CA VAL A 97 9.29 1.68 16.88
C VAL A 97 9.03 1.23 15.43
N ALA A 98 7.94 1.67 14.79
CA ALA A 98 7.64 1.36 13.40
C ALA A 98 8.66 1.96 12.41
N ARG A 99 9.07 3.22 12.62
CA ARG A 99 10.11 3.91 11.83
C ARG A 99 11.47 3.21 11.95
N ALA A 100 11.88 2.82 13.15
CA ALA A 100 13.12 2.06 13.37
C ALA A 100 13.07 0.65 12.74
N TRP A 101 11.95 -0.07 12.88
CA TRP A 101 11.74 -1.36 12.20
C TRP A 101 11.71 -1.25 10.67
N ALA A 102 11.22 -0.14 10.11
CA ALA A 102 11.27 0.09 8.66
C ALA A 102 12.72 0.29 8.17
N ALA A 103 13.48 1.19 8.82
CA ALA A 103 14.87 1.45 8.49
C ALA A 103 15.75 0.18 8.61
N LEU A 104 15.55 -0.63 9.65
CA LEU A 104 16.30 -1.88 9.86
C LEU A 104 15.99 -2.93 8.77
N ARG A 105 14.73 -3.03 8.33
CA ARG A 105 14.35 -3.93 7.22
C ARG A 105 14.93 -3.46 5.90
N ASP A 106 14.87 -2.17 5.59
CA ASP A 106 15.44 -1.63 4.35
C ASP A 106 16.96 -1.77 4.29
N MET A 107 17.68 -1.59 5.41
CA MET A 107 19.10 -1.92 5.50
C MET A 107 19.38 -3.41 5.21
N ARG A 108 18.64 -4.33 5.88
CA ARG A 108 18.80 -5.78 5.69
C ARG A 108 18.49 -6.22 4.27
N LEU A 109 17.57 -5.54 3.59
CA LEU A 109 17.26 -5.75 2.18
C LEU A 109 18.36 -5.17 1.27
N ALA A 110 18.81 -3.94 1.52
CA ALA A 110 19.86 -3.27 0.77
C ALA A 110 21.20 -4.03 0.80
N LYS A 111 21.52 -4.72 1.91
CA LYS A 111 22.71 -5.61 2.05
C LYS A 111 22.83 -6.63 0.91
N TYR A 112 21.70 -7.10 0.35
CA TYR A 112 21.71 -8.04 -0.77
C TYR A 112 21.63 -7.35 -2.14
N HIS A 113 20.82 -6.30 -2.28
CA HIS A 113 20.70 -5.53 -3.51
C HIS A 113 19.99 -4.18 -3.23
N PRO A 114 20.48 -3.02 -3.71
CA PRO A 114 19.85 -1.73 -3.43
C PRO A 114 18.37 -1.63 -3.81
N MET A 115 17.96 -2.28 -4.91
CA MET A 115 16.55 -2.30 -5.35
C MET A 115 15.64 -3.21 -4.52
N LEU A 116 16.10 -3.83 -3.44
CA LEU A 116 15.22 -4.54 -2.51
C LEU A 116 14.62 -3.59 -1.46
N ALA A 117 15.39 -2.59 -1.00
CA ALA A 117 14.90 -1.58 -0.06
C ALA A 117 13.68 -0.82 -0.61
N VAL A 118 12.72 -0.53 0.25
CA VAL A 118 11.50 0.23 -0.08
C VAL A 118 11.85 1.70 -0.32
N ALA A 119 12.68 2.31 0.54
CA ALA A 119 13.12 3.70 0.44
C ALA A 119 13.75 4.00 -0.93
N THR A 120 14.75 3.23 -1.35
CA THR A 120 15.46 3.45 -2.63
C THR A 120 14.53 3.28 -3.84
N ARG A 121 13.52 2.40 -3.78
CA ARG A 121 12.49 2.29 -4.83
C ARG A 121 11.49 3.44 -4.80
N ARG A 122 11.13 3.93 -3.61
CA ARG A 122 10.24 5.10 -3.43
C ARG A 122 10.88 6.38 -3.96
N GLU A 123 12.18 6.58 -3.74
CA GLU A 123 12.95 7.70 -4.31
C GLU A 123 12.88 7.72 -5.84
N ARG A 124 13.13 6.56 -6.49
CA ARG A 124 13.07 6.44 -7.96
C ARG A 124 11.64 6.50 -8.52
N LEU A 125 10.64 6.03 -7.77
CA LEU A 125 9.24 6.26 -8.10
C LEU A 125 8.89 7.75 -8.10
N VAL A 126 9.32 8.51 -7.09
CA VAL A 126 9.10 9.97 -7.02
C VAL A 126 9.83 10.70 -8.16
N GLU A 127 11.00 10.24 -8.58
CA GLU A 127 11.74 10.75 -9.74
C GLU A 127 10.96 10.53 -11.06
N ASP A 128 10.53 9.30 -11.36
CA ASP A 128 9.73 8.99 -12.55
C ASP A 128 8.38 9.74 -12.57
N LEU A 129 7.70 9.86 -11.42
CA LEU A 129 6.42 10.58 -11.30
C LEU A 129 6.59 12.10 -11.54
N ARG A 130 7.70 12.70 -11.09
CA ARG A 130 8.03 14.10 -11.39
C ARG A 130 8.25 14.31 -12.89
N LEU A 131 8.96 13.40 -13.56
CA LEU A 131 9.15 13.45 -15.02
C LEU A 131 7.81 13.32 -15.77
N ALA A 132 6.92 12.43 -15.33
CA ALA A 132 5.58 12.29 -15.89
C ALA A 132 4.70 13.54 -15.68
N ALA A 133 4.76 14.18 -14.51
CA ALA A 133 4.05 15.43 -14.23
C ALA A 133 4.49 16.57 -15.15
N VAL A 134 5.81 16.70 -15.40
CA VAL A 134 6.36 17.71 -16.33
C VAL A 134 5.91 17.43 -17.79
N ALA A 135 5.77 16.16 -18.18
CA ALA A 135 5.23 15.80 -19.49
C ALA A 135 3.73 16.16 -19.62
N GLU A 136 2.92 15.83 -18.60
CA GLU A 136 1.51 16.23 -18.50
C GLU A 136 1.33 17.74 -18.61
N GLN A 137 2.11 18.51 -17.83
CA GLN A 137 2.04 19.98 -17.81
C GLN A 137 2.37 20.59 -19.19
N ARG A 138 3.42 20.10 -19.86
CA ARG A 138 3.80 20.54 -21.22
C ARG A 138 2.68 20.28 -22.24
N ARG A 139 2.07 19.10 -22.22
CA ARG A 139 1.01 18.72 -23.16
C ARG A 139 -0.32 19.42 -22.86
N THR A 140 -0.63 19.66 -21.57
CA THR A 140 -1.73 20.51 -21.10
C THR A 140 -1.60 21.95 -21.62
N ALA A 141 -0.39 22.53 -21.56
CA ALA A 141 -0.13 23.87 -22.07
C ALA A 141 -0.30 23.96 -23.60
N GLN A 142 0.10 22.92 -24.35
CA GLN A 142 -0.12 22.84 -25.80
C GLN A 142 -1.62 22.81 -26.15
N LEU A 143 -2.43 21.99 -25.48
CA LEU A 143 -3.88 21.94 -25.73
C LEU A 143 -4.57 23.28 -25.40
N ARG A 144 -4.20 23.93 -24.29
CA ARG A 144 -4.70 25.29 -23.96
C ARG A 144 -4.30 26.36 -24.98
N ALA A 145 -3.12 26.25 -25.59
CA ALA A 145 -2.71 27.15 -26.68
C ALA A 145 -3.54 26.93 -27.96
N GLU A 146 -3.88 25.68 -28.29
CA GLU A 146 -4.80 25.37 -29.39
C GLU A 146 -6.23 25.86 -29.13
N GLU A 147 -6.70 25.79 -27.89
CA GLU A 147 -7.99 26.35 -27.44
C GLU A 147 -8.03 27.87 -27.59
N ALA A 148 -6.99 28.58 -27.14
CA ALA A 148 -6.88 30.03 -27.31
C ALA A 148 -6.77 30.44 -28.80
N GLY A 149 -6.04 29.67 -29.61
CA GLY A 149 -5.98 29.85 -31.07
C GLY A 149 -7.35 29.71 -31.73
N ARG A 150 -8.13 28.69 -31.33
CA ARG A 150 -9.52 28.49 -31.78
C ARG A 150 -10.43 29.65 -31.37
N ALA A 151 -10.32 30.12 -30.13
CA ALA A 151 -11.14 31.22 -29.59
C ALA A 151 -10.85 32.57 -30.27
N THR A 152 -9.62 32.80 -30.72
CA THR A 152 -9.19 34.03 -31.41
C THR A 152 -9.44 34.00 -32.93
N GLY A 153 -10.04 32.94 -33.46
CA GLY A 153 -10.32 32.81 -34.91
C GLY A 153 -9.10 32.52 -35.77
N ALA A 154 -7.92 32.30 -35.16
CA ALA A 154 -6.80 31.69 -35.88
C ALA A 154 -7.19 30.27 -36.33
N ALA A 155 -6.67 29.82 -37.47
CA ALA A 155 -7.20 28.67 -38.21
C ALA A 155 -6.92 27.30 -37.55
N SER A 156 -7.56 27.02 -36.41
CA SER A 156 -7.58 25.68 -35.80
C SER A 156 -8.43 24.74 -36.66
N SER A 157 -7.81 23.76 -37.32
CA SER A 157 -8.51 22.75 -38.14
C SER A 157 -9.32 21.73 -37.31
N LEU A 158 -9.30 21.84 -35.97
CA LEU A 158 -9.91 20.90 -35.04
C LEU A 158 -11.30 21.35 -34.58
N SER A 159 -12.25 20.40 -34.59
CA SER A 159 -13.57 20.56 -34.00
C SER A 159 -13.52 20.46 -32.48
N ALA A 160 -14.58 20.93 -31.79
CA ALA A 160 -14.70 20.79 -30.33
C ALA A 160 -14.67 19.31 -29.89
N ALA A 161 -15.24 18.40 -30.69
CA ALA A 161 -15.16 16.96 -30.44
C ALA A 161 -13.73 16.41 -30.59
N GLY A 162 -12.99 16.86 -31.61
CA GLY A 162 -11.57 16.49 -31.80
C GLY A 162 -10.67 16.99 -30.67
N LEU A 163 -10.94 18.19 -30.15
CA LEU A 163 -10.29 18.73 -28.96
C LEU A 163 -10.63 17.91 -27.69
N GLY A 164 -11.90 17.57 -27.47
CA GLY A 164 -12.34 16.72 -26.36
C GLY A 164 -11.67 15.34 -26.39
N ALA A 165 -11.57 14.71 -27.56
CA ALA A 165 -10.85 13.46 -27.77
C ALA A 165 -9.35 13.58 -27.43
N ARG A 166 -8.71 14.72 -27.74
CA ARG A 166 -7.30 14.97 -27.35
C ARG A 166 -7.11 15.15 -25.84
N TRP A 167 -8.07 15.78 -25.15
CA TRP A 167 -8.09 15.82 -23.68
C TRP A 167 -8.29 14.43 -23.05
N ALA A 168 -9.16 13.59 -23.63
CA ALA A 168 -9.33 12.20 -23.19
C ALA A 168 -8.05 11.38 -23.38
N ALA A 169 -7.42 11.47 -24.56
CA ALA A 169 -6.15 10.79 -24.85
C ALA A 169 -5.01 11.23 -23.91
N LEU A 170 -4.93 12.53 -23.55
CA LEU A 170 -3.97 13.01 -22.55
C LEU A 170 -4.19 12.35 -21.18
N ARG A 171 -5.43 12.25 -20.70
CA ARG A 171 -5.75 11.58 -19.43
C ARG A 171 -5.42 10.09 -19.45
N GLU A 172 -5.59 9.43 -20.59
CA GLU A 172 -5.19 8.03 -20.75
C GLU A 172 -3.66 7.87 -20.74
N GLU A 173 -2.94 8.74 -21.46
CA GLU A 173 -1.47 8.76 -21.51
C GLU A 173 -0.85 8.99 -20.13
N THR A 174 -1.32 9.99 -19.38
CA THR A 174 -0.76 10.32 -18.05
C THR A 174 -1.08 9.24 -17.02
N ALA A 175 -2.26 8.62 -17.10
CA ALA A 175 -2.59 7.46 -16.28
C ALA A 175 -1.83 6.19 -16.69
N ALA A 176 -1.53 6.00 -17.98
CA ALA A 176 -0.66 4.91 -18.43
C ALA A 176 0.77 5.07 -17.90
N ALA A 177 1.33 6.29 -17.97
CA ALA A 177 2.65 6.63 -17.44
C ALA A 177 2.72 6.43 -15.91
N THR A 178 1.74 6.95 -15.16
CA THR A 178 1.66 6.80 -13.69
C THR A 178 1.61 5.33 -13.28
N ARG A 179 0.78 4.52 -13.96
CA ARG A 179 0.70 3.07 -13.73
C ARG A 179 1.98 2.32 -14.17
N ALA A 180 2.72 2.83 -15.15
CA ALA A 180 4.00 2.25 -15.57
C ALA A 180 5.11 2.47 -14.52
N ALA A 181 5.26 3.71 -14.01
CA ALA A 181 6.20 4.02 -12.92
C ALA A 181 5.89 3.20 -11.65
N MET A 182 4.61 3.13 -11.27
CA MET A 182 4.14 2.29 -10.15
C MET A 182 4.49 0.80 -10.35
N ARG A 183 4.22 0.22 -11.53
CA ARG A 183 4.55 -1.21 -11.79
C ARG A 183 6.06 -1.48 -11.75
N ARG A 184 6.87 -0.60 -12.33
CA ARG A 184 8.33 -0.69 -12.34
C ARG A 184 8.89 -0.76 -10.90
N TRP A 185 8.65 0.27 -10.10
CA TRP A 185 9.28 0.42 -8.79
C TRP A 185 8.55 -0.30 -7.64
N CYS A 186 7.25 -0.59 -7.78
CA CYS A 186 6.49 -1.37 -6.81
C CYS A 186 6.24 -2.82 -7.28
N GLY A 187 7.04 -3.33 -8.23
CA GLY A 187 6.90 -4.67 -8.78
C GLY A 187 8.15 -5.15 -9.54
N ASP A 188 8.25 -4.78 -10.81
CA ASP A 188 9.05 -5.53 -11.79
C ASP A 188 10.56 -5.48 -11.52
N THR A 189 11.09 -4.33 -11.08
CA THR A 189 12.54 -4.10 -10.93
C THR A 189 13.23 -5.02 -9.90
N CYS A 190 12.53 -5.52 -8.89
CA CYS A 190 13.11 -6.48 -7.94
C CYS A 190 13.04 -7.93 -8.46
N CYS A 191 12.09 -8.25 -9.34
CA CYS A 191 11.91 -9.57 -9.93
C CYS A 191 12.80 -9.80 -11.17
N SER A 192 13.25 -8.74 -11.84
CA SER A 192 14.06 -8.81 -13.07
C SER A 192 15.57 -8.94 -12.85
N SER A 193 16.06 -8.92 -11.61
CA SER A 193 17.51 -8.99 -11.32
C SER A 193 17.96 -10.44 -11.11
N PRO A 194 18.93 -10.98 -11.88
CA PRO A 194 19.43 -12.34 -11.70
C PRO A 194 20.19 -12.53 -10.37
N HIS A 195 20.55 -11.44 -9.69
CA HIS A 195 21.18 -11.45 -8.37
C HIS A 195 20.17 -11.50 -7.21
N VAL A 196 18.87 -11.53 -7.51
CA VAL A 196 17.79 -11.54 -6.51
C VAL A 196 16.98 -12.83 -6.65
N ALA A 197 16.99 -13.67 -5.61
CA ALA A 197 16.13 -14.84 -5.54
C ALA A 197 14.63 -14.43 -5.59
N PRO A 198 13.77 -15.06 -6.40
CA PRO A 198 12.37 -14.65 -6.57
C PRO A 198 11.57 -14.54 -5.28
N LEU A 199 11.78 -15.45 -4.32
CA LEU A 199 11.13 -15.36 -3.00
C LEU A 199 11.56 -14.10 -2.23
N ARG A 200 12.85 -13.70 -2.30
CA ARG A 200 13.34 -12.45 -1.68
C ARG A 200 12.72 -11.22 -2.35
N ALA A 201 12.58 -11.21 -3.67
CA ALA A 201 11.88 -10.13 -4.39
C ALA A 201 10.41 -10.01 -3.95
N ALA A 202 9.70 -11.14 -3.87
CA ALA A 202 8.29 -11.17 -3.51
C ALA A 202 8.02 -10.76 -2.05
N LEU A 203 8.90 -11.10 -1.09
CA LEU A 203 8.89 -10.52 0.26
C LEU A 203 9.19 -9.01 0.23
N ALA A 204 10.30 -8.61 -0.39
CA ALA A 204 10.81 -7.24 -0.36
C ALA A 204 9.86 -6.22 -1.00
N ARG A 205 9.04 -6.66 -1.98
CA ARG A 205 7.93 -5.87 -2.54
C ARG A 205 7.07 -5.20 -1.47
N TRP A 206 6.81 -5.91 -0.36
CA TRP A 206 5.99 -5.49 0.77
C TRP A 206 6.80 -5.03 2.00
N GLY A 207 8.11 -4.77 1.83
CA GLY A 207 8.99 -4.46 2.95
C GLY A 207 9.13 -5.61 3.96
N LEU A 208 8.92 -6.85 3.51
CA LEU A 208 9.15 -8.06 4.29
C LEU A 208 10.53 -8.65 3.94
N THR A 209 11.03 -9.50 4.83
CA THR A 209 12.32 -10.19 4.73
C THR A 209 12.13 -11.71 4.86
N PRO A 210 13.12 -12.55 4.53
CA PRO A 210 13.04 -13.99 4.75
C PRO A 210 12.73 -14.41 6.20
N ASP A 211 12.98 -13.56 7.20
CA ASP A 211 12.61 -13.77 8.60
C ASP A 211 11.09 -13.65 8.86
N ASP A 212 10.35 -12.94 8.01
CA ASP A 212 8.91 -12.66 8.18
C ASP A 212 8.00 -13.83 7.70
N VAL A 213 8.57 -14.87 7.09
CA VAL A 213 7.88 -16.14 6.78
C VAL A 213 7.70 -16.93 8.09
N ALA A 214 6.50 -16.91 8.67
CA ALA A 214 6.26 -17.60 9.95
C ALA A 214 5.89 -19.08 9.79
N VAL A 215 5.19 -19.43 8.70
CA VAL A 215 4.58 -20.75 8.51
C VAL A 215 4.94 -21.33 7.13
N ALA A 216 5.13 -22.65 7.06
CA ALA A 216 5.21 -23.40 5.82
C ALA A 216 4.16 -24.53 5.81
N SER A 217 3.17 -24.46 4.91
CA SER A 217 2.28 -25.60 4.68
C SER A 217 2.92 -26.55 3.67
N PHE A 218 3.28 -27.74 4.16
CA PHE A 218 3.99 -28.75 3.38
C PHE A 218 3.01 -29.67 2.65
N HIS A 219 3.45 -30.19 1.50
CA HIS A 219 2.80 -31.28 0.82
C HIS A 219 2.72 -32.52 1.71
N GLY A 220 3.70 -32.76 2.59
CA GLY A 220 3.60 -33.53 3.83
C GLY A 220 2.67 -34.75 3.71
N THR A 221 3.10 -35.75 2.96
CA THR A 221 2.27 -36.90 2.56
C THR A 221 2.35 -38.07 3.52
N GLY A 222 3.21 -38.00 4.53
CA GLY A 222 3.56 -39.15 5.36
C GLY A 222 4.48 -40.15 4.63
N THR A 223 5.10 -39.75 3.51
CA THR A 223 5.99 -40.61 2.74
C THR A 223 7.45 -40.23 2.95
N LYS A 224 8.30 -41.23 3.22
CA LYS A 224 9.72 -41.04 3.59
C LYS A 224 10.49 -40.18 2.58
N ALA A 225 10.17 -40.30 1.29
CA ALA A 225 10.82 -39.54 0.22
C ALA A 225 10.36 -38.08 0.17
N ASN A 226 9.04 -37.81 0.09
CA ASN A 226 8.53 -36.44 0.01
C ASN A 226 8.93 -35.63 1.23
N ASP A 227 8.64 -36.15 2.42
CA ASP A 227 8.65 -35.34 3.64
C ASP A 227 10.09 -35.03 4.09
N THR A 228 11.07 -35.87 3.71
CA THR A 228 12.51 -35.56 3.83
C THR A 228 12.93 -34.47 2.83
N ASN A 229 12.67 -34.68 1.52
CA ASN A 229 13.06 -33.77 0.45
C ASN A 229 12.45 -32.37 0.61
N GLU A 230 11.16 -32.30 0.97
CA GLU A 230 10.44 -31.04 1.16
C GLU A 230 11.00 -30.24 2.35
N SER A 231 11.41 -30.93 3.41
CA SER A 231 12.10 -30.34 4.56
C SER A 231 13.51 -29.85 4.18
N GLU A 232 14.29 -30.68 3.48
CA GLU A 232 15.65 -30.37 3.04
C GLU A 232 15.69 -29.14 2.13
N VAL A 233 14.89 -29.14 1.06
CA VAL A 233 14.78 -28.03 0.09
C VAL A 233 14.34 -26.75 0.78
N THR A 234 13.41 -26.82 1.74
CA THR A 234 12.95 -25.63 2.48
C THR A 234 14.00 -25.11 3.45
N ASN A 235 14.72 -26.00 4.15
CA ASN A 235 15.81 -25.59 5.03
C ASN A 235 16.95 -24.92 4.24
N ALA A 236 17.43 -25.56 3.16
CA ALA A 236 18.47 -25.03 2.30
C ALA A 236 18.07 -23.69 1.65
N GLN A 237 16.81 -23.53 1.25
CA GLN A 237 16.26 -22.27 0.76
C GLN A 237 16.31 -21.16 1.83
N MET A 238 15.96 -21.46 3.09
CA MET A 238 16.05 -20.48 4.18
C MET A 238 17.51 -20.10 4.51
N THR A 239 18.43 -21.07 4.47
CA THR A 239 19.88 -20.83 4.60
C THR A 239 20.39 -19.91 3.48
N ALA A 240 20.10 -20.24 2.21
CA ALA A 240 20.53 -19.45 1.04
C ALA A 240 19.90 -18.05 0.99
N LEU A 241 18.70 -17.90 1.55
CA LEU A 241 18.05 -16.60 1.72
C LEU A 241 18.61 -15.77 2.88
N GLY A 242 19.48 -16.33 3.72
CA GLY A 242 20.10 -15.65 4.86
C GLY A 242 19.13 -15.41 6.01
N ARG A 243 18.19 -16.33 6.26
CA ARG A 243 17.29 -16.26 7.41
C ARG A 243 18.07 -16.36 8.73
N THR A 244 17.70 -15.56 9.71
CA THR A 244 18.38 -15.53 11.02
C THR A 244 18.27 -16.89 11.73
N PRO A 245 19.39 -17.47 12.21
CA PRO A 245 19.36 -18.68 13.04
C PRO A 245 18.47 -18.53 14.28
N GLY A 246 17.88 -19.64 14.75
CA GLY A 246 16.98 -19.62 15.91
C GLY A 246 15.60 -19.00 15.66
N ARG A 247 15.29 -18.56 14.43
CA ARG A 247 13.94 -18.12 14.02
C ARG A 247 13.29 -19.22 13.16
N PRO A 248 12.66 -20.26 13.74
CA PRO A 248 12.10 -21.37 12.97
C PRO A 248 10.93 -20.94 12.08
N VAL A 249 10.67 -21.71 11.03
CA VAL A 249 9.44 -21.70 10.24
C VAL A 249 8.59 -22.87 10.74
N PHE A 250 7.34 -22.59 11.11
CA PHE A 250 6.42 -23.61 11.63
C PHE A 250 5.82 -24.44 10.49
N VAL A 251 6.06 -25.75 10.50
CA VAL A 251 5.60 -26.69 9.47
C VAL A 251 4.17 -27.17 9.75
N VAL A 252 3.27 -27.03 8.76
CA VAL A 252 1.88 -27.52 8.81
C VAL A 252 1.70 -28.69 7.84
N ALA A 253 1.56 -29.90 8.39
CA ALA A 253 1.33 -31.14 7.65
C ALA A 253 -0.16 -31.57 7.72
N GLN A 254 -1.04 -30.81 7.06
CA GLN A 254 -2.51 -30.96 7.15
C GLN A 254 -3.03 -32.37 6.80
N LYS A 255 -2.33 -33.11 5.93
CA LYS A 255 -2.77 -34.42 5.43
C LYS A 255 -2.78 -35.53 6.48
N GLY A 256 -2.10 -35.34 7.62
CA GLY A 256 -2.26 -36.20 8.80
C GLY A 256 -3.71 -36.25 9.31
N LEU A 257 -4.50 -35.20 9.07
CA LEU A 257 -5.94 -35.15 9.35
C LEU A 257 -6.81 -35.40 8.11
N THR A 258 -6.47 -34.79 6.97
CA THR A 258 -7.37 -34.77 5.79
C THR A 258 -7.15 -35.90 4.79
N GLY A 259 -6.09 -36.70 4.95
CA GLY A 259 -5.57 -37.53 3.88
C GLY A 259 -5.09 -36.70 2.68
N HIS A 260 -4.80 -37.37 1.55
CA HIS A 260 -4.31 -36.73 0.32
C HIS A 260 -5.37 -36.74 -0.81
N PRO A 261 -6.07 -35.62 -1.07
CA PRO A 261 -7.12 -35.54 -2.09
C PRO A 261 -6.58 -35.26 -3.51
N LYS A 262 -5.35 -35.70 -3.81
CA LYS A 262 -4.65 -35.47 -5.08
C LYS A 262 -4.69 -33.98 -5.49
N GLY A 263 -5.35 -33.63 -6.60
CA GLY A 263 -5.38 -32.27 -7.15
C GLY A 263 -5.96 -31.19 -6.22
N ALA A 264 -6.90 -31.54 -5.34
CA ALA A 264 -7.48 -30.57 -4.40
C ALA A 264 -6.54 -30.21 -3.22
N ALA A 265 -5.40 -30.90 -3.06
CA ALA A 265 -4.55 -30.78 -1.88
C ALA A 265 -4.03 -29.35 -1.65
N ALA A 266 -3.55 -28.68 -2.70
CA ALA A 266 -3.05 -27.32 -2.60
C ALA A 266 -4.15 -26.30 -2.25
N ALA A 267 -5.40 -26.53 -2.68
CA ALA A 267 -6.52 -25.67 -2.31
C ALA A 267 -6.89 -25.79 -0.82
N TRP A 268 -6.87 -27.01 -0.27
CA TRP A 268 -7.14 -27.24 1.16
C TRP A 268 -6.03 -26.68 2.05
N MET A 269 -4.78 -26.77 1.58
CA MET A 269 -3.60 -26.19 2.26
C MET A 269 -3.63 -24.66 2.23
N LEU A 270 -4.02 -24.04 1.12
CA LEU A 270 -4.20 -22.59 1.01
C LEU A 270 -5.30 -22.09 1.95
N ASN A 271 -6.44 -22.79 2.01
CA ASN A 271 -7.50 -22.49 2.97
C ASN A 271 -6.99 -22.57 4.42
N GLY A 272 -6.23 -23.62 4.74
CA GLY A 272 -5.58 -23.77 6.05
C GLY A 272 -4.60 -22.64 6.38
N LEU A 273 -3.80 -22.18 5.41
CA LEU A 273 -2.90 -21.03 5.60
C LEU A 273 -3.63 -19.71 5.82
N MET A 274 -4.74 -19.47 5.09
CA MET A 274 -5.57 -18.28 5.31
C MET A 274 -6.18 -18.27 6.72
N GLN A 275 -6.59 -19.44 7.23
CA GLN A 275 -7.03 -19.60 8.62
C GLN A 275 -5.87 -19.38 9.61
N CYS A 276 -4.68 -19.96 9.36
CA CYS A 276 -3.49 -19.73 10.20
C CYS A 276 -3.12 -18.25 10.31
N MET A 277 -3.31 -17.48 9.22
CA MET A 277 -3.12 -16.04 9.18
C MET A 277 -4.17 -15.29 10.01
N ALA A 278 -5.45 -15.48 9.70
CA ALA A 278 -6.55 -14.80 10.38
C ALA A 278 -6.57 -15.07 11.89
N ASP A 279 -6.46 -16.34 12.28
CA ASP A 279 -6.53 -16.75 13.69
C ASP A 279 -5.19 -16.56 14.42
N SER A 280 -4.09 -16.35 13.71
CA SER A 280 -2.71 -16.39 14.26
C SER A 280 -2.41 -17.71 15.00
N VAL A 281 -2.99 -18.83 14.56
CA VAL A 281 -2.79 -20.18 15.13
C VAL A 281 -2.16 -21.08 14.09
N VAL A 282 -1.03 -21.71 14.44
CA VAL A 282 -0.48 -22.85 13.69
C VAL A 282 -1.17 -24.12 14.21
N PRO A 283 -1.86 -24.92 13.38
CA PRO A 283 -2.39 -26.21 13.79
C PRO A 283 -1.26 -27.24 13.91
N GLY A 284 -1.20 -27.94 15.04
CA GLY A 284 -0.25 -29.04 15.23
C GLY A 284 -0.67 -30.32 14.51
N ASN A 285 0.28 -31.06 13.95
CA ASN A 285 0.03 -32.41 13.46
C ASN A 285 -0.17 -33.36 14.64
N ARG A 286 -1.42 -33.62 15.04
CA ARG A 286 -1.75 -34.51 16.16
C ARG A 286 -1.26 -35.97 15.97
N ASN A 287 -0.95 -36.37 14.75
CA ASN A 287 -0.42 -37.69 14.41
C ASN A 287 1.11 -37.70 14.28
N LEU A 288 1.80 -36.66 14.78
CA LEU A 288 3.25 -36.62 14.94
C LEU A 288 3.62 -37.10 16.35
N ASP A 289 3.97 -38.38 16.44
CA ASP A 289 4.37 -39.09 17.67
C ASP A 289 5.85 -38.85 18.00
N ASP A 290 6.76 -39.00 17.03
CA ASP A 290 8.15 -38.51 17.10
C ASP A 290 8.59 -37.86 15.78
N VAL A 291 9.58 -36.97 15.86
CA VAL A 291 10.23 -36.35 14.70
C VAL A 291 11.41 -37.22 14.25
N GLU A 292 11.25 -37.87 13.10
CA GLU A 292 12.28 -38.63 12.36
C GLU A 292 13.67 -37.99 12.52
N PRO A 293 14.67 -38.70 13.07
CA PRO A 293 15.98 -38.14 13.43
C PRO A 293 16.66 -37.32 12.33
N LYS A 294 16.50 -37.70 11.05
CA LYS A 294 17.07 -36.94 9.92
C LYS A 294 16.53 -35.51 9.81
N LEU A 295 15.27 -35.28 10.17
CA LEU A 295 14.64 -33.96 10.09
C LEU A 295 15.21 -32.98 11.13
N ARG A 296 15.89 -33.48 12.18
CA ARG A 296 16.50 -32.68 13.26
C ARG A 296 17.73 -31.88 12.77
N ALA A 297 18.30 -32.23 11.61
CA ALA A 297 19.34 -31.44 10.95
C ALA A 297 18.81 -30.15 10.31
N PHE A 298 17.50 -30.02 10.10
CA PHE A 298 16.87 -28.89 9.43
C PHE A 298 16.54 -27.75 10.41
N THR A 299 17.58 -27.07 10.88
CA THR A 299 17.55 -26.07 11.96
C THR A 299 16.65 -24.85 11.72
N HIS A 300 16.22 -24.59 10.48
CA HIS A 300 15.23 -23.54 10.18
C HIS A 300 13.77 -24.00 10.33
N LEU A 301 13.49 -25.27 10.60
CA LEU A 301 12.13 -25.84 10.63
C LEU A 301 11.72 -26.32 12.03
N VAL A 302 10.44 -26.21 12.37
CA VAL A 302 9.85 -26.82 13.57
C VAL A 302 8.55 -27.53 13.23
N TYR A 303 8.36 -28.74 13.78
CA TYR A 303 7.23 -29.63 13.50
C TYR A 303 6.34 -29.73 14.76
N PRO A 304 5.34 -28.85 14.93
CA PRO A 304 4.47 -28.88 16.10
C PRO A 304 3.47 -30.05 16.04
N ASN A 305 3.36 -30.83 17.13
CA ASN A 305 2.29 -31.82 17.31
C ASN A 305 1.06 -31.30 18.08
N ARG A 306 1.17 -30.10 18.67
CA ARG A 306 0.09 -29.33 19.32
C ARG A 306 -0.05 -27.97 18.67
N SER A 307 -1.26 -27.42 18.64
CA SER A 307 -1.49 -26.11 18.03
C SER A 307 -0.80 -24.98 18.82
N VAL A 308 -0.21 -24.02 18.11
CA VAL A 308 0.56 -22.91 18.69
C VAL A 308 -0.11 -21.59 18.30
N LYS A 309 -0.58 -20.82 19.30
CA LYS A 309 -0.99 -19.43 19.10
C LYS A 309 0.26 -18.56 18.99
N LEU A 310 0.50 -18.02 17.81
CA LEU A 310 1.60 -17.07 17.58
C LEU A 310 1.21 -15.67 18.09
N ARG A 311 2.20 -14.88 18.48
CA ARG A 311 2.07 -13.46 18.83
C ARG A 311 2.82 -12.61 17.79
N PRO A 312 2.39 -11.37 17.49
CA PRO A 312 3.15 -10.44 16.65
C PRO A 312 4.60 -10.28 17.13
N ALA A 313 5.56 -10.41 16.20
CA ALA A 313 6.99 -10.22 16.49
C ALA A 313 7.40 -8.74 16.61
N ARG A 314 6.51 -7.81 16.21
CA ARG A 314 6.65 -6.35 16.35
C ARG A 314 5.26 -5.70 16.34
N ALA A 315 5.15 -4.50 16.92
CA ALA A 315 3.92 -3.69 16.87
C ALA A 315 3.48 -3.42 15.42
N GLY A 316 2.18 -3.23 15.23
CA GLY A 316 1.58 -2.94 13.91
C GLY A 316 1.67 -4.08 12.87
N MET A 317 2.07 -5.31 13.24
CA MET A 317 2.11 -6.46 12.33
C MET A 317 1.19 -7.61 12.78
N PRO A 318 0.71 -8.44 11.84
CA PRO A 318 0.12 -9.74 12.18
C PRO A 318 1.19 -10.71 12.72
N ALA A 319 0.75 -11.77 13.42
CA ALA A 319 1.66 -12.82 13.92
C ALA A 319 2.21 -13.73 12.81
N VAL A 320 1.53 -13.79 11.66
CA VAL A 320 1.97 -14.48 10.44
C VAL A 320 2.01 -13.46 9.30
N PRO A 321 3.08 -12.66 9.12
CA PRO A 321 3.17 -11.67 8.04
C PRO A 321 3.24 -12.30 6.64
N ALA A 322 3.95 -13.42 6.54
CA ALA A 322 4.00 -14.27 5.37
C ALA A 322 3.97 -15.75 5.75
N ALA A 323 3.50 -16.58 4.82
CA ALA A 323 3.63 -18.02 4.87
C ALA A 323 3.96 -18.56 3.47
N ILE A 324 4.63 -19.71 3.39
CA ILE A 324 4.82 -20.42 2.13
C ILE A 324 3.99 -21.69 2.09
N MET A 325 3.59 -22.10 0.90
CA MET A 325 2.96 -23.39 0.62
C MET A 325 3.78 -24.13 -0.41
N LYS A 326 4.05 -25.42 -0.20
CA LYS A 326 4.76 -26.27 -1.18
C LYS A 326 3.89 -27.44 -1.60
N SER A 327 4.05 -27.86 -2.85
CA SER A 327 3.30 -28.98 -3.42
C SER A 327 4.15 -29.74 -4.42
N PHE A 328 4.25 -31.06 -4.25
CA PHE A 328 5.05 -31.94 -5.11
C PHE A 328 4.16 -33.04 -5.69
N GLY A 329 3.88 -32.96 -6.98
CA GLY A 329 3.09 -33.95 -7.72
C GLY A 329 3.94 -34.91 -8.55
N PHE A 330 3.34 -36.04 -8.92
CA PHE A 330 3.87 -36.96 -9.94
C PHE A 330 4.14 -36.21 -11.26
N GLY A 331 5.13 -36.67 -12.02
CA GLY A 331 5.57 -35.98 -13.25
C GLY A 331 6.42 -34.73 -12.98
N GLN A 332 7.16 -34.69 -11.87
CA GLN A 332 8.04 -33.57 -11.46
C GLN A 332 7.28 -32.23 -11.26
N ALA A 333 5.99 -32.28 -10.95
CA ALA A 333 5.14 -31.12 -10.74
C ALA A 333 5.37 -30.48 -9.34
N GLY A 334 6.54 -29.87 -9.16
CA GLY A 334 6.87 -29.08 -7.98
C GLY A 334 6.39 -27.62 -8.10
N ALA A 335 5.74 -27.11 -7.06
CA ALA A 335 5.29 -25.71 -6.99
C ALA A 335 5.44 -25.14 -5.57
N GLU A 336 5.74 -23.84 -5.49
CA GLU A 336 5.78 -23.06 -4.26
C GLU A 336 4.93 -21.79 -4.41
N VAL A 337 4.16 -21.44 -3.37
CA VAL A 337 3.33 -20.23 -3.32
C VAL A 337 3.66 -19.45 -2.05
N LEU A 338 4.12 -18.21 -2.21
CA LEU A 338 4.16 -17.24 -1.12
C LEU A 338 2.76 -16.64 -0.92
N VAL A 339 2.26 -16.70 0.31
CA VAL A 339 1.07 -15.97 0.76
C VAL A 339 1.55 -14.84 1.68
N VAL A 340 1.07 -13.63 1.43
CA VAL A 340 1.31 -12.44 2.27
C VAL A 340 0.02 -12.06 2.98
N HIS A 341 0.10 -11.73 4.26
CA HIS A 341 -1.06 -11.43 5.09
C HIS A 341 -1.80 -10.16 4.63
N PRO A 342 -3.14 -10.16 4.52
CA PRO A 342 -3.90 -9.05 3.94
C PRO A 342 -3.70 -7.71 4.67
N HIS A 343 -3.43 -7.73 5.98
CA HIS A 343 -3.05 -6.53 6.75
C HIS A 343 -1.85 -5.77 6.14
N VAL A 344 -0.85 -6.47 5.60
CA VAL A 344 0.35 -5.86 4.99
C VAL A 344 0.02 -5.18 3.66
N LEU A 345 -0.95 -5.71 2.92
CA LEU A 345 -1.52 -5.05 1.73
C LEU A 345 -2.36 -3.82 2.11
N LEU A 346 -3.22 -3.95 3.12
CA LEU A 346 -4.14 -2.88 3.54
C LEU A 346 -3.41 -1.68 4.17
N GLN A 347 -2.26 -1.89 4.80
CA GLN A 347 -1.37 -0.81 5.27
C GLN A 347 -0.76 0.04 4.16
N ALA A 348 -0.83 -0.39 2.89
CA ALA A 348 -0.40 0.43 1.75
C ALA A 348 -1.48 1.44 1.30
N LEU A 349 -2.68 1.44 1.90
CA LEU A 349 -3.75 2.40 1.60
C LEU A 349 -3.68 3.61 2.55
N PRO A 350 -3.95 4.84 2.07
CA PRO A 350 -4.20 6.00 2.92
C PRO A 350 -5.34 5.75 3.92
N PRO A 351 -5.31 6.39 5.10
CA PRO A 351 -6.37 6.25 6.11
C PRO A 351 -7.81 6.41 5.60
N PRO A 352 -8.19 7.41 4.76
CA PRO A 352 -9.56 7.53 4.26
C PRO A 352 -9.95 6.41 3.29
N GLU A 353 -9.06 5.96 2.41
CA GLU A 353 -9.30 4.81 1.53
C GLU A 353 -9.56 3.52 2.35
N LEU A 354 -8.75 3.30 3.38
CA LEU A 354 -8.84 2.14 4.27
C LEU A 354 -10.14 2.16 5.08
N ALA A 355 -10.54 3.31 5.62
CA ALA A 355 -11.81 3.48 6.33
C ALA A 355 -13.02 3.20 5.41
N ALA A 356 -13.01 3.78 4.21
CA ALA A 356 -14.07 3.55 3.23
C ALA A 356 -14.11 2.10 2.72
N TYR A 357 -12.95 1.41 2.64
CA TYR A 357 -12.90 -0.03 2.40
C TYR A 357 -13.51 -0.84 3.56
N ALA A 358 -13.15 -0.52 4.81
CA ALA A 358 -13.62 -1.21 5.99
C ALA A 358 -15.15 -1.12 6.14
N GLU A 359 -15.74 0.05 5.87
CA GLU A 359 -17.20 0.22 5.88
C GLU A 359 -17.88 -0.62 4.79
N ARG A 360 -17.38 -0.57 3.54
CA ARG A 360 -17.90 -1.40 2.44
C ARG A 360 -17.78 -2.90 2.73
N ARG A 361 -16.71 -3.34 3.42
CA ARG A 361 -16.53 -4.71 3.91
C ARG A 361 -17.58 -5.07 4.96
N ALA A 362 -17.76 -4.24 5.99
CA ALA A 362 -18.70 -4.49 7.09
C ALA A 362 -20.15 -4.59 6.60
N ARG A 363 -20.58 -3.66 5.73
CA ARG A 363 -21.92 -3.71 5.10
C ARG A 363 -22.13 -5.01 4.30
N ARG A 364 -21.10 -5.49 3.59
CA ARG A 364 -21.14 -6.77 2.82
C ARG A 364 -21.15 -8.00 3.73
N GLU A 365 -20.38 -7.99 4.81
CA GLU A 365 -20.32 -9.07 5.80
C GLU A 365 -21.67 -9.26 6.50
N ALA A 366 -22.31 -8.18 6.95
CA ALA A 366 -23.64 -8.24 7.56
C ALA A 366 -24.70 -8.82 6.60
N ALA A 367 -24.68 -8.41 5.33
CA ALA A 367 -25.57 -8.94 4.30
C ALA A 367 -25.32 -10.43 4.00
N ALA A 368 -24.06 -10.84 3.88
CA ALA A 368 -23.67 -12.23 3.65
C ALA A 368 -24.00 -13.14 4.84
N TYR A 369 -23.78 -12.65 6.08
CA TYR A 369 -24.16 -13.35 7.30
C TYR A 369 -25.68 -13.53 7.37
N ARG A 370 -26.47 -12.49 7.08
CA ARG A 370 -27.94 -12.60 7.04
C ARG A 370 -28.39 -13.64 6.03
N TYR A 371 -27.89 -13.57 4.80
CA TYR A 371 -28.20 -14.55 3.75
C TYR A 371 -27.86 -15.98 4.18
N TYR A 372 -26.74 -16.19 4.88
CA TYR A 372 -26.37 -17.51 5.41
C TYR A 372 -27.33 -18.00 6.50
N GLN A 373 -27.85 -17.13 7.37
CA GLN A 373 -28.93 -17.49 8.30
C GLN A 373 -30.22 -17.86 7.55
N ASP A 374 -30.60 -17.11 6.52
CA ASP A 374 -31.76 -17.42 5.69
C ASP A 374 -31.63 -18.79 4.99
N VAL A 375 -30.41 -19.15 4.55
CA VAL A 375 -30.10 -20.48 4.01
C VAL A 375 -30.22 -21.57 5.08
N LEU A 376 -29.67 -21.38 6.28
CA LEU A 376 -29.76 -22.35 7.39
C LEU A 376 -31.22 -22.58 7.85
N LEU A 377 -32.08 -21.56 7.71
CA LEU A 377 -33.51 -21.60 8.02
C LEU A 377 -34.39 -22.07 6.85
N GLY A 378 -33.80 -22.50 5.73
CA GLY A 378 -34.52 -22.96 4.54
C GLY A 378 -35.34 -21.86 3.83
N GLN A 379 -35.04 -20.59 4.10
CA GLN A 379 -35.68 -19.42 3.47
C GLN A 379 -34.98 -18.99 2.17
N ALA A 380 -33.78 -19.50 1.91
CA ALA A 380 -33.01 -19.25 0.70
C ALA A 380 -32.17 -20.47 0.30
N ASP A 381 -31.87 -20.62 -1.00
CA ASP A 381 -30.96 -21.65 -1.49
C ASP A 381 -29.50 -21.26 -1.29
N LEU A 382 -28.65 -22.21 -0.83
CA LEU A 382 -27.20 -22.01 -0.82
C LEU A 382 -26.64 -21.83 -2.25
N ILE A 383 -27.29 -22.44 -3.25
CA ILE A 383 -26.90 -22.43 -4.66
C ILE A 383 -28.11 -22.02 -5.50
N ALA A 384 -28.35 -20.71 -5.60
CA ALA A 384 -29.36 -20.15 -6.49
C ALA A 384 -28.96 -20.34 -7.97
N VAL A 385 -29.54 -21.34 -8.63
CA VAL A 385 -29.25 -21.67 -10.03
C VAL A 385 -29.82 -20.58 -10.95
N LYS A 386 -28.97 -19.98 -11.80
CA LYS A 386 -29.39 -18.98 -12.79
C LYS A 386 -29.96 -19.65 -14.04
N SER A 387 -31.12 -19.19 -14.48
CA SER A 387 -31.82 -19.69 -15.67
C SER A 387 -31.42 -18.99 -16.99
N ALA A 388 -30.74 -17.84 -16.92
CA ALA A 388 -30.38 -17.02 -18.08
C ALA A 388 -29.05 -16.25 -17.86
N PRO A 389 -28.36 -15.83 -18.94
CA PRO A 389 -27.28 -14.84 -18.86
C PRO A 389 -27.82 -13.45 -18.45
N PRO A 390 -26.96 -12.52 -18.01
CA PRO A 390 -27.35 -11.18 -17.57
C PRO A 390 -27.64 -10.20 -18.73
N PHE A 391 -28.02 -10.69 -19.92
CA PHE A 391 -28.30 -9.90 -21.13
C PHE A 391 -29.30 -10.67 -22.02
N ALA A 392 -30.03 -9.97 -22.90
CA ALA A 392 -30.92 -10.64 -23.85
C ALA A 392 -30.13 -11.31 -24.97
N ALA A 393 -30.67 -12.37 -25.58
CA ALA A 393 -30.02 -13.08 -26.69
C ALA A 393 -29.79 -12.19 -27.94
N ALA A 394 -30.58 -11.13 -28.13
CA ALA A 394 -30.36 -10.14 -29.18
C ALA A 394 -29.15 -9.23 -28.90
N ASP A 395 -28.76 -9.09 -27.63
CA ASP A 395 -27.75 -8.14 -27.16
C ASP A 395 -26.37 -8.79 -27.00
N GLU A 396 -26.29 -10.13 -27.04
CA GLU A 396 -25.09 -10.93 -26.75
C GLU A 396 -23.84 -10.43 -27.49
N GLN A 397 -23.94 -10.22 -28.81
CA GLN A 397 -22.82 -9.74 -29.63
C GLN A 397 -22.40 -8.31 -29.28
N ALA A 398 -23.36 -7.43 -28.96
CA ALA A 398 -23.05 -6.06 -28.54
C ALA A 398 -22.34 -6.04 -27.18
N VAL A 399 -22.77 -6.90 -26.25
CA VAL A 399 -22.17 -7.05 -24.92
C VAL A 399 -20.77 -7.67 -24.97
N TYR A 400 -20.52 -8.65 -25.85
CA TYR A 400 -19.18 -9.23 -26.01
C TYR A 400 -18.17 -8.30 -26.71
N LEU A 401 -18.64 -7.38 -27.56
CA LEU A 401 -17.78 -6.43 -28.27
C LEU A 401 -17.54 -5.13 -27.48
N ASP A 402 -18.39 -4.78 -26.51
CA ASP A 402 -18.19 -3.61 -25.64
C ASP A 402 -17.40 -3.95 -24.35
N SER A 403 -16.11 -3.63 -24.36
CA SER A 403 -15.23 -3.72 -23.17
C SER A 403 -15.70 -2.89 -21.96
N MET A 404 -16.59 -1.91 -22.16
CA MET A 404 -17.16 -1.04 -21.13
C MET A 404 -18.57 -1.47 -20.67
N ALA A 405 -19.14 -2.55 -21.22
CA ALA A 405 -20.43 -3.08 -20.79
C ALA A 405 -20.39 -3.53 -19.31
N ARG A 406 -21.33 -3.03 -18.49
CA ARG A 406 -21.45 -3.38 -17.06
C ARG A 406 -22.87 -3.80 -16.73
N ALA A 407 -23.02 -4.70 -15.76
CA ALA A 407 -24.32 -5.05 -15.22
C ALA A 407 -24.79 -3.96 -14.24
N THR A 408 -26.02 -3.51 -14.41
CA THR A 408 -26.73 -2.61 -13.49
C THR A 408 -27.82 -3.38 -12.77
N GLN A 409 -28.11 -3.03 -11.51
CA GLN A 409 -29.22 -3.68 -10.80
C GLN A 409 -30.55 -3.05 -11.24
N ASP A 410 -31.47 -3.88 -11.72
CA ASP A 410 -32.86 -3.47 -11.95
C ASP A 410 -33.51 -3.09 -10.60
N PRO A 411 -34.04 -1.87 -10.45
CA PRO A 411 -34.68 -1.44 -9.21
C PRO A 411 -35.93 -2.24 -8.86
N VAL A 412 -36.58 -2.90 -9.82
CA VAL A 412 -37.79 -3.72 -9.62
C VAL A 412 -37.42 -5.18 -9.32
N THR A 413 -36.83 -5.91 -10.26
CA THR A 413 -36.54 -7.35 -10.08
C THR A 413 -35.34 -7.65 -9.17
N LYS A 414 -34.53 -6.63 -8.85
CA LYS A 414 -33.24 -6.74 -8.15
C LYS A 414 -32.20 -7.62 -8.86
N GLN A 415 -32.46 -8.06 -10.09
CA GLN A 415 -31.50 -8.78 -10.92
C GLN A 415 -30.45 -7.83 -11.50
N TRP A 416 -29.30 -8.39 -11.87
CA TRP A 416 -28.19 -7.64 -12.47
C TRP A 416 -28.18 -7.87 -13.98
N LEU A 417 -28.47 -6.81 -14.74
CA LEU A 417 -28.67 -6.84 -16.20
C LEU A 417 -27.72 -5.86 -16.90
N ILE A 418 -27.14 -6.31 -18.00
CA ILE A 418 -26.34 -5.51 -18.94
C ILE A 418 -27.29 -5.06 -20.06
N LEU A 419 -27.26 -3.77 -20.39
CA LEU A 419 -28.13 -3.16 -21.40
C LEU A 419 -27.28 -2.49 -22.49
N PRO A 420 -27.53 -2.74 -23.80
CA PRO A 420 -26.80 -2.08 -24.88
C PRO A 420 -26.84 -0.57 -24.80
N GLY A 421 -25.73 0.10 -25.17
CA GLY A 421 -25.64 1.55 -25.21
C GLY A 421 -25.62 2.24 -23.82
N ARG A 422 -25.87 1.52 -22.72
CA ARG A 422 -25.53 1.96 -21.36
C ARG A 422 -24.10 1.56 -21.00
N SER A 423 -23.16 2.06 -21.79
CA SER A 423 -21.78 2.23 -21.34
C SER A 423 -21.75 3.24 -20.17
N VAL A 424 -20.62 3.29 -19.47
CA VAL A 424 -20.39 4.22 -18.37
C VAL A 424 -20.56 5.69 -18.85
N PRO A 425 -21.26 6.57 -18.12
CA PRO A 425 -21.23 8.01 -18.41
C PRO A 425 -19.79 8.55 -18.42
N GLU A 426 -19.45 9.46 -19.34
CA GLU A 426 -18.06 9.94 -19.54
C GLU A 426 -17.43 10.75 -18.36
N ALA A 427 -18.04 10.70 -17.17
CA ALA A 427 -17.51 11.29 -15.94
C ALA A 427 -17.32 10.24 -14.82
N GLY A 428 -16.06 9.89 -14.54
CA GLY A 428 -15.59 9.51 -13.21
C GLY A 428 -15.65 8.05 -12.75
N ALA A 429 -16.37 7.14 -13.41
CA ALA A 429 -16.64 5.80 -12.83
C ALA A 429 -16.50 4.62 -13.82
N GLY A 430 -15.30 4.39 -14.38
CA GLY A 430 -15.01 3.39 -15.42
C GLY A 430 -15.17 1.90 -15.01
N PRO A 431 -14.21 1.01 -15.32
CA PRO A 431 -14.18 -0.34 -14.76
C PRO A 431 -14.05 -0.32 -13.22
N ALA A 432 -13.77 -1.48 -12.61
CA ALA A 432 -12.95 -1.51 -11.39
C ALA A 432 -11.52 -1.05 -11.72
N GLN A 433 -11.40 0.22 -12.14
CA GLN A 433 -10.18 0.92 -12.47
C GLN A 433 -9.29 0.89 -11.22
N TRP A 434 -7.98 0.70 -11.41
CA TRP A 434 -7.02 0.67 -10.30
C TRP A 434 -7.23 1.90 -9.43
N VAL A 435 -7.67 1.68 -8.18
CA VAL A 435 -8.22 2.70 -7.27
C VAL A 435 -7.19 3.78 -6.90
N GLY A 436 -5.91 3.47 -7.09
CA GLY A 436 -4.82 4.40 -6.86
C GLY A 436 -4.82 5.62 -7.80
N PRO A 437 -3.89 6.54 -7.55
CA PRO A 437 -3.86 7.88 -8.12
C PRO A 437 -3.64 7.89 -9.65
N GLN A 438 -4.61 8.42 -10.42
CA GLN A 438 -4.54 8.36 -11.88
C GLN A 438 -3.53 9.33 -12.51
N ARG A 439 -3.28 10.51 -11.93
CA ARG A 439 -2.23 11.42 -12.43
C ARG A 439 -0.94 11.29 -11.60
N PRO A 440 0.22 11.68 -12.15
CA PRO A 440 1.47 11.67 -11.40
C PRO A 440 1.45 12.65 -10.22
N THR A 441 0.67 13.73 -10.31
CA THR A 441 0.44 14.69 -9.23
C THR A 441 -0.23 14.04 -8.03
N ASP A 442 -1.35 13.36 -8.29
CA ASP A 442 -2.14 12.63 -7.30
C ASP A 442 -1.31 11.49 -6.69
N ALA A 443 -0.36 10.94 -7.47
CA ALA A 443 0.55 9.89 -7.01
C ALA A 443 1.62 10.40 -6.05
N LEU A 444 2.04 11.66 -6.18
CA LEU A 444 2.96 12.29 -5.24
C LEU A 444 2.25 12.67 -3.92
N THR A 445 0.96 13.04 -3.95
CA THR A 445 0.19 13.29 -2.71
C THR A 445 -0.12 12.01 -1.96
N TRP A 446 -0.63 10.99 -2.66
CA TRP A 446 -0.90 9.66 -2.13
C TRP A 446 0.34 9.05 -1.47
N LEU A 447 1.52 9.19 -2.10
CA LEU A 447 2.79 8.78 -1.50
C LEU A 447 3.16 9.60 -0.26
N GLY A 448 2.78 10.88 -0.16
CA GLY A 448 2.97 11.72 1.03
C GLY A 448 2.06 11.33 2.18
N GLU A 449 0.75 11.23 1.90
CA GLU A 449 -0.31 10.83 2.83
C GLU A 449 -0.06 9.43 3.41
N ALA A 450 0.39 8.48 2.60
CA ALA A 450 0.80 7.15 3.06
C ALA A 450 2.00 7.16 4.04
N SER A 451 2.79 8.24 4.09
CA SER A 451 3.77 8.46 5.16
C SER A 451 3.27 9.31 6.32
N ALA A 452 2.30 10.21 6.10
CA ALA A 452 1.66 10.99 7.17
C ALA A 452 0.70 10.12 8.02
N GLY A 453 0.10 9.08 7.45
CA GLY A 453 -0.74 8.11 8.16
C GLY A 453 -0.01 7.32 9.27
N ALA A 454 1.32 7.38 9.32
CA ALA A 454 2.15 6.85 10.41
C ALA A 454 2.42 7.88 11.53
N ALA A 455 1.74 9.04 11.52
CA ALA A 455 1.94 10.17 12.44
C ALA A 455 0.61 10.76 12.98
N GLY A 456 -0.49 9.98 12.95
CA GLY A 456 -1.83 10.55 13.05
C GLY A 456 -2.98 9.60 13.44
N ALA A 457 -2.73 8.60 14.30
CA ALA A 457 -3.76 7.70 14.82
C ALA A 457 -3.99 7.88 16.34
N GLY A 458 -3.92 9.13 16.82
CA GLY A 458 -3.69 9.45 18.24
C GLY A 458 -4.70 10.36 18.95
N ALA A 459 -5.84 10.72 18.34
CA ALA A 459 -6.94 11.43 19.01
C ALA A 459 -8.26 11.34 18.23
N GLY A 460 -9.41 11.41 18.91
CA GLY A 460 -10.66 11.89 18.28
C GLY A 460 -11.77 10.89 17.93
N ALA A 461 -11.82 9.68 18.50
CA ALA A 461 -12.98 8.78 18.36
C ALA A 461 -13.41 8.18 19.70
N GLY A 462 -14.34 8.85 20.40
CA GLY A 462 -14.91 8.40 21.66
C GLY A 462 -16.19 7.58 21.47
N ALA A 463 -16.28 6.45 22.19
CA ALA A 463 -17.34 5.44 22.15
C ALA A 463 -17.47 4.65 20.82
N ALA A 464 -17.78 3.35 20.82
CA ALA A 464 -18.11 2.47 21.95
C ALA A 464 -17.13 1.28 22.05
N SER A 465 -16.57 1.06 23.24
CA SER A 465 -15.86 -0.18 23.58
C SER A 465 -16.88 -1.28 23.89
N GLY A 466 -16.92 -2.33 23.07
CA GLY A 466 -17.94 -3.38 23.15
C GLY A 466 -17.57 -4.63 22.38
N VAL A 467 -16.40 -5.21 22.66
CA VAL A 467 -16.05 -6.55 22.17
C VAL A 467 -16.89 -7.56 22.95
N ALA A 468 -18.06 -7.89 22.41
CA ALA A 468 -18.87 -8.98 22.95
C ALA A 468 -18.21 -10.32 22.57
N GLU A 469 -17.71 -11.04 23.57
CA GLU A 469 -17.43 -12.47 23.41
C GLU A 469 -18.75 -13.16 23.05
N ALA A 470 -18.74 -13.98 21.99
CA ALA A 470 -19.91 -14.76 21.61
C ALA A 470 -20.10 -15.92 22.61
N PRO A 471 -21.18 -15.96 23.41
CA PRO A 471 -21.37 -17.04 24.37
C PRO A 471 -21.71 -18.35 23.63
N SER A 472 -21.06 -19.43 24.02
CA SER A 472 -21.38 -20.79 23.57
C SER A 472 -22.73 -21.22 24.14
N ALA A 473 -23.79 -21.13 23.34
CA ALA A 473 -25.16 -21.43 23.75
C ALA A 473 -25.56 -22.89 23.46
N GLU A 474 -25.29 -23.80 24.40
CA GLU A 474 -26.09 -25.03 24.52
C GLU A 474 -27.42 -24.67 25.20
N ALA A 475 -28.54 -24.80 24.48
CA ALA A 475 -29.87 -24.52 25.04
C ALA A 475 -30.96 -25.48 24.52
N SER A 476 -31.49 -26.27 25.45
CA SER A 476 -32.62 -27.19 25.36
C SER A 476 -33.79 -26.75 24.47
N LEU A 477 -34.40 -27.71 23.75
CA LEU A 477 -35.73 -27.53 23.17
C LEU A 477 -36.79 -27.47 24.28
N ALA A 478 -37.69 -26.48 24.21
CA ALA A 478 -39.02 -26.50 24.83
C ALA A 478 -39.97 -25.72 23.91
N GLY A 479 -41.04 -26.38 23.43
CA GLY A 479 -41.81 -25.90 22.28
C GLY A 479 -42.96 -24.94 22.58
N ALA A 480 -43.49 -24.33 21.51
CA ALA A 480 -44.83 -23.75 21.47
C ALA A 480 -45.44 -23.97 20.07
N ASN A 481 -46.62 -24.59 20.01
CA ASN A 481 -47.39 -24.73 18.78
C ASN A 481 -48.31 -23.52 18.56
N ALA A 482 -48.38 -23.01 17.33
CA ALA A 482 -49.65 -22.57 16.72
C ALA A 482 -49.46 -22.42 15.20
N ALA A 483 -50.42 -22.93 14.41
CA ALA A 483 -50.43 -22.77 12.96
C ALA A 483 -51.53 -21.78 12.54
N LYS A 484 -51.34 -21.10 11.39
CA LYS A 484 -52.28 -21.16 10.27
C LYS A 484 -51.76 -20.50 8.99
N ASP A 485 -52.22 -21.07 7.88
CA ASP A 485 -51.91 -20.67 6.51
C ASP A 485 -52.69 -19.44 6.00
N PRO A 486 -52.22 -18.78 4.92
CA PRO A 486 -52.84 -17.62 4.26
C PRO A 486 -53.93 -18.08 3.23
N PRO A 487 -54.45 -17.27 2.27
CA PRO A 487 -54.25 -15.85 1.97
C PRO A 487 -55.58 -15.04 1.95
N THR A 488 -55.72 -13.89 1.28
CA THR A 488 -56.06 -13.79 -0.16
C THR A 488 -55.89 -12.34 -0.68
N VAL A 489 -55.65 -12.21 -2.00
CA VAL A 489 -55.48 -10.94 -2.74
C VAL A 489 -56.74 -10.08 -2.77
N ALA A 490 -56.57 -8.75 -2.69
CA ALA A 490 -57.53 -7.77 -3.21
C ALA A 490 -56.78 -6.57 -3.83
N THR A 491 -57.12 -6.22 -5.08
CA THR A 491 -56.52 -5.09 -5.83
C THR A 491 -57.50 -3.94 -5.97
N THR A 492 -57.08 -2.71 -5.66
CA THR A 492 -57.80 -1.48 -6.05
C THR A 492 -56.81 -0.41 -6.56
N ARG A 493 -57.26 0.36 -7.56
CA ARG A 493 -56.60 1.58 -8.05
C ARG A 493 -57.51 2.77 -7.74
N SER A 494 -56.98 3.74 -7.00
CA SER A 494 -57.45 5.14 -6.88
C SER A 494 -56.59 5.82 -5.79
N ASP A 495 -56.37 7.13 -5.78
CA ASP A 495 -56.43 8.12 -6.86
C ASP A 495 -55.43 9.26 -6.56
N SER A 496 -55.24 10.20 -7.48
CA SER A 496 -54.31 11.33 -7.30
C SER A 496 -54.79 12.31 -6.24
N ALA A 497 -53.94 12.59 -5.24
CA ALA A 497 -54.03 13.77 -4.38
C ALA A 497 -52.70 14.53 -4.43
N ALA A 498 -52.74 15.80 -4.81
CA ALA A 498 -51.58 16.68 -4.82
C ALA A 498 -51.42 17.40 -3.48
N ALA A 499 -50.18 17.63 -3.06
CA ALA A 499 -49.83 18.49 -1.94
C ALA A 499 -48.48 19.17 -2.22
N ASP A 500 -48.48 20.51 -2.31
CA ASP A 500 -47.26 21.30 -2.45
C ASP A 500 -46.42 21.26 -1.15
N GLY A 501 -45.09 21.26 -1.29
CA GLY A 501 -44.20 21.03 -0.15
C GLY A 501 -42.74 21.42 -0.39
N ALA A 502 -42.47 22.72 -0.52
CA ALA A 502 -41.17 23.40 -0.32
C ALA A 502 -39.87 22.65 -0.73
N ALA A 503 -39.31 23.04 -1.88
CA ALA A 503 -37.93 22.68 -2.23
C ALA A 503 -36.94 23.41 -1.31
N SER A 504 -36.18 22.66 -0.49
CA SER A 504 -34.99 23.16 0.20
C SER A 504 -33.73 22.83 -0.61
N SER A 505 -32.93 23.86 -0.92
CA SER A 505 -31.73 23.72 -1.74
C SER A 505 -30.57 23.10 -0.95
N GLY A 506 -30.41 21.79 -1.03
CA GLY A 506 -29.19 21.11 -0.57
C GLY A 506 -28.03 21.39 -1.54
N THR A 507 -27.02 22.14 -1.11
CA THR A 507 -25.79 22.37 -1.86
C THR A 507 -24.95 21.09 -1.92
N ALA A 508 -24.70 20.56 -3.12
CA ALA A 508 -23.72 19.50 -3.31
C ALA A 508 -22.30 20.08 -3.23
N GLU A 509 -21.42 19.45 -2.45
CA GLU A 509 -20.00 19.83 -2.41
C GLU A 509 -19.28 19.40 -3.70
N PRO A 510 -18.33 20.21 -4.21
CA PRO A 510 -17.59 19.89 -5.42
C PRO A 510 -16.55 18.80 -5.17
N ALA A 511 -16.27 17.97 -6.19
CA ALA A 511 -15.24 16.94 -6.10
C ALA A 511 -13.83 17.56 -6.22
N GLU A 512 -12.98 17.31 -5.21
CA GLU A 512 -11.63 17.89 -5.03
C GLU A 512 -10.71 17.80 -6.25
N GLY A 513 -10.86 16.75 -7.09
CA GLY A 513 -10.11 16.59 -8.34
C GLY A 513 -10.32 17.72 -9.37
N LEU A 514 -11.42 18.47 -9.25
CA LEU A 514 -11.72 19.66 -10.05
C LEU A 514 -10.94 20.89 -9.56
N GLU A 515 -10.65 20.98 -8.26
CA GLU A 515 -10.03 22.15 -7.64
C GLU A 515 -8.58 22.35 -8.08
N ALA A 516 -7.80 21.28 -8.27
CA ALA A 516 -6.43 21.39 -8.79
C ALA A 516 -6.38 21.96 -10.22
N ALA A 517 -7.39 21.64 -11.05
CA ALA A 517 -7.51 22.22 -12.38
C ALA A 517 -7.94 23.69 -12.31
N ALA A 518 -8.95 24.01 -11.48
CA ALA A 518 -9.42 25.37 -11.25
C ALA A 518 -8.33 26.28 -10.65
N CYS A 519 -7.52 25.76 -9.72
CA CYS A 519 -6.36 26.40 -9.10
C CYS A 519 -5.30 26.84 -10.13
N MET A 520 -4.90 25.94 -11.04
CA MET A 520 -3.95 26.31 -12.09
C MET A 520 -4.59 27.19 -13.17
N THR A 521 -5.88 27.01 -13.48
CA THR A 521 -6.61 27.89 -14.39
C THR A 521 -6.70 29.31 -13.84
N SER A 522 -7.09 29.51 -12.57
CA SER A 522 -7.24 30.84 -11.97
C SER A 522 -5.93 31.59 -11.81
N VAL A 523 -4.80 30.91 -11.58
CA VAL A 523 -3.46 31.54 -11.61
C VAL A 523 -3.10 32.03 -13.01
N LEU A 524 -3.36 31.23 -14.06
CA LEU A 524 -3.08 31.61 -15.44
C LEU A 524 -4.05 32.68 -15.97
N GLU A 525 -5.32 32.64 -15.58
CA GLU A 525 -6.32 33.66 -15.88
C GLU A 525 -6.03 34.98 -15.16
N ALA A 526 -5.62 34.94 -13.89
CA ALA A 526 -5.12 36.12 -13.19
C ALA A 526 -3.84 36.67 -13.83
N GLY A 527 -2.96 35.80 -14.34
CA GLY A 527 -1.79 36.19 -15.14
C GLY A 527 -2.17 36.86 -16.47
N ALA A 528 -3.21 36.37 -17.15
CA ALA A 528 -3.73 36.97 -18.38
C ALA A 528 -4.44 38.32 -18.10
N ALA A 529 -5.32 38.38 -17.09
CA ALA A 529 -5.98 39.61 -16.66
C ALA A 529 -4.97 40.67 -16.23
N ALA A 530 -3.91 40.28 -15.52
CA ALA A 530 -2.81 41.17 -15.14
C ALA A 530 -2.07 41.77 -16.37
N LEU A 531 -2.10 41.13 -17.54
CA LEU A 531 -1.56 41.66 -18.79
C LEU A 531 -2.55 42.55 -19.56
N THR A 532 -3.85 42.51 -19.24
CA THR A 532 -4.91 43.30 -19.92
C THR A 532 -5.49 44.45 -19.10
N GLU A 533 -5.42 44.40 -17.76
CA GLU A 533 -5.97 45.43 -16.86
C GLU A 533 -4.98 46.57 -16.52
N GLY A 534 -3.75 46.51 -17.04
CA GLY A 534 -2.83 47.64 -17.03
C GLY A 534 -3.01 48.50 -18.28
N GLU A 535 -2.88 49.82 -18.15
CA GLU A 535 -2.71 50.71 -19.30
C GLU A 535 -1.57 50.17 -20.19
N VAL A 536 -1.79 50.06 -21.51
CA VAL A 536 -0.75 49.64 -22.45
C VAL A 536 0.25 50.80 -22.64
N ARG A 537 1.17 50.94 -21.69
CA ARG A 537 2.27 51.92 -21.74
C ARG A 537 3.22 51.53 -22.86
N ILE A 538 3.17 52.31 -23.95
CA ILE A 538 3.96 52.12 -25.15
C ILE A 538 5.46 52.26 -24.79
N GLY A 539 6.13 51.13 -24.60
CA GLY A 539 7.54 51.04 -24.21
C GLY A 539 7.83 49.89 -23.24
N ALA A 540 6.93 49.64 -22.30
CA ALA A 540 7.15 48.70 -21.21
C ALA A 540 7.30 47.25 -21.69
N ARG A 541 8.29 46.52 -21.14
CA ARG A 541 8.51 45.10 -21.42
C ARG A 541 8.16 44.27 -20.19
N SER A 542 7.48 43.14 -20.38
CA SER A 542 7.12 42.24 -19.28
C SER A 542 7.73 40.86 -19.46
N PHE A 543 8.19 40.28 -18.35
CA PHE A 543 8.85 38.99 -18.23
C PHE A 543 8.04 38.11 -17.29
N ILE A 544 7.91 36.83 -17.63
CA ILE A 544 7.05 35.89 -16.91
C ILE A 544 7.91 34.77 -16.35
N GLY A 545 7.73 34.46 -15.06
CA GLY A 545 8.24 33.26 -14.43
C GLY A 545 7.08 32.44 -13.89
N VAL A 546 7.18 31.11 -14.01
CA VAL A 546 6.20 30.17 -13.48
C VAL A 546 6.96 29.09 -12.73
N ASP A 547 6.41 28.64 -11.60
CA ASP A 547 6.96 27.55 -10.83
C ASP A 547 5.87 26.70 -10.15
N VAL A 548 6.18 25.43 -9.89
CA VAL A 548 5.28 24.44 -9.29
C VAL A 548 6.06 23.55 -8.34
N GLU A 549 5.68 23.54 -7.06
CA GLU A 549 6.39 22.85 -5.99
C GLU A 549 5.46 21.93 -5.19
N PRO A 550 5.79 20.62 -5.03
CA PRO A 550 5.03 19.72 -4.19
C PRO A 550 5.10 20.10 -2.71
N VAL A 551 3.96 20.10 -2.03
CA VAL A 551 3.86 20.37 -0.58
C VAL A 551 4.72 19.39 0.22
N VAL A 552 4.80 18.13 -0.24
CA VAL A 552 5.66 17.08 0.33
C VAL A 552 7.15 17.39 0.27
N THR A 553 7.62 18.20 -0.69
CA THR A 553 9.04 18.63 -0.77
C THR A 553 9.39 19.52 0.42
N LEU A 554 8.49 20.42 0.82
CA LEU A 554 8.68 21.31 1.97
C LEU A 554 8.39 20.59 3.29
N ALA A 555 7.43 19.67 3.33
CA ALA A 555 7.15 18.84 4.51
C ALA A 555 8.33 17.94 4.93
N ALA A 556 9.19 17.57 3.98
CA ALA A 556 10.42 16.81 4.22
C ALA A 556 11.69 17.70 4.32
N ALA A 557 11.56 19.04 4.25
CA ALA A 557 12.72 19.93 4.25
C ALA A 557 13.34 20.05 5.66
N PRO A 558 14.67 19.98 5.79
CA PRO A 558 15.33 20.23 7.07
C PRO A 558 15.22 21.71 7.47
N GLU A 559 15.14 21.98 8.77
CA GLU A 559 15.05 23.34 9.34
C GLU A 559 16.16 24.28 8.83
N SER A 560 17.35 23.76 8.51
CA SER A 560 18.46 24.53 7.92
C SER A 560 18.19 25.02 6.49
N MET A 561 17.33 24.34 5.72
CA MET A 561 16.83 24.83 4.43
C MET A 561 15.82 25.94 4.65
N LEU A 562 14.87 25.75 5.57
CA LEU A 562 13.82 26.72 5.88
C LEU A 562 14.43 28.05 6.39
N ALA A 563 15.34 27.98 7.37
CA ALA A 563 16.02 29.14 7.94
C ALA A 563 16.95 29.87 6.95
N ARG A 564 17.39 29.21 5.87
CA ARG A 564 18.23 29.82 4.81
C ARG A 564 17.40 30.52 3.73
N ASN A 565 16.14 30.09 3.52
CA ASN A 565 15.35 30.46 2.36
C ASN A 565 14.12 31.33 2.67
N PHE A 566 13.63 31.34 3.90
CA PHE A 566 12.43 32.10 4.31
C PHE A 566 12.75 33.13 5.40
N THR A 567 12.17 34.32 5.30
CA THR A 567 12.29 35.34 6.35
C THR A 567 11.49 34.93 7.58
N GLN A 568 11.80 35.51 8.75
CA GLN A 568 11.03 35.27 9.97
C GLN A 568 9.55 35.69 9.81
N ALA A 569 9.26 36.71 9.00
CA ALA A 569 7.91 37.15 8.71
C ALA A 569 7.14 36.10 7.88
N GLU A 570 7.76 35.55 6.83
CA GLU A 570 7.18 34.45 6.04
C GLU A 570 6.91 33.21 6.90
N ARG A 571 7.86 32.82 7.76
CA ARG A 571 7.72 31.66 8.66
C ARG A 571 6.56 31.81 9.65
N VAL A 572 6.46 32.97 10.31
CA VAL A 572 5.36 33.28 11.24
C VAL A 572 4.02 33.32 10.51
N LEU A 573 3.97 33.88 9.30
CA LEU A 573 2.77 33.93 8.48
C LEU A 573 2.31 32.52 8.08
N CYS A 574 3.21 31.65 7.62
CA CYS A 574 2.89 30.25 7.30
C CYS A 574 2.38 29.47 8.51
N ALA A 575 3.03 29.61 9.67
CA ALA A 575 2.64 28.90 10.90
C ALA A 575 1.21 29.26 11.39
N GLY A 576 0.69 30.43 11.01
CA GLY A 576 -0.68 30.87 11.30
C GLY A 576 -1.73 30.48 10.25
N ARG A 577 -1.46 29.54 9.33
CA ARG A 577 -2.40 29.10 8.28
C ARG A 577 -2.95 27.69 8.55
N PRO A 578 -4.14 27.32 8.01
CA PRO A 578 -4.74 26.00 8.20
C PRO A 578 -3.85 24.84 7.72
N ASP A 579 -3.12 25.04 6.62
CA ASP A 579 -2.00 24.20 6.21
C ASP A 579 -0.71 25.05 6.12
N PRO A 580 0.17 24.98 7.14
CA PRO A 580 1.45 25.68 7.13
C PRO A 580 2.40 25.20 6.03
N MET A 581 2.32 23.93 5.61
CA MET A 581 3.24 23.34 4.63
C MET A 581 2.84 23.70 3.21
N ALA A 582 1.55 23.70 2.87
CA ALA A 582 1.08 24.26 1.60
C ALA A 582 1.36 25.77 1.51
N SER A 583 1.26 26.50 2.62
CA SER A 583 1.63 27.93 2.63
C SER A 583 3.14 28.17 2.49
N LEU A 584 3.99 27.26 2.97
CA LEU A 584 5.44 27.29 2.72
C LEU A 584 5.77 26.93 1.25
N ALA A 585 5.16 25.88 0.71
CA ALA A 585 5.36 25.46 -0.69
C ALA A 585 4.89 26.54 -1.68
N GLY A 586 3.76 27.20 -1.41
CA GLY A 586 3.29 28.34 -2.23
C GLY A 586 4.24 29.53 -2.20
N ARG A 587 4.89 29.82 -1.07
CA ARG A 587 5.94 30.85 -1.00
C ARG A 587 7.24 30.41 -1.68
N TRP A 588 7.59 29.13 -1.61
CA TRP A 588 8.74 28.58 -2.31
C TRP A 588 8.59 28.70 -3.83
N ALA A 589 7.45 28.25 -4.37
CA ALA A 589 7.10 28.46 -5.78
C ALA A 589 7.07 29.95 -6.15
N ALA A 590 6.54 30.83 -5.30
CA ALA A 590 6.53 32.27 -5.55
C ALA A 590 7.94 32.87 -5.64
N LYS A 591 8.86 32.45 -4.78
CA LYS A 591 10.28 32.87 -4.81
C LYS A 591 10.95 32.44 -6.12
N GLU A 592 10.82 31.18 -6.50
CA GLU A 592 11.35 30.63 -7.75
C GLU A 592 10.74 31.31 -8.98
N ALA A 593 9.41 31.50 -9.03
CA ALA A 593 8.72 32.20 -10.12
C ALA A 593 9.21 33.65 -10.28
N VAL A 594 9.32 34.41 -9.17
CA VAL A 594 9.85 35.78 -9.18
C VAL A 594 11.31 35.80 -9.62
N PHE A 595 12.15 34.90 -9.12
CA PHE A 595 13.57 34.85 -9.48
C PHE A 595 13.76 34.52 -10.98
N LYS A 596 12.95 33.60 -11.54
CA LYS A 596 12.95 33.26 -12.98
C LYS A 596 12.52 34.43 -13.86
N ALA A 597 11.50 35.19 -13.43
CA ALA A 597 11.05 36.38 -14.13
C ALA A 597 12.14 37.47 -14.12
N LEU A 598 12.74 37.76 -12.95
CA LEU A 598 13.83 38.73 -12.80
C LEU A 598 15.10 38.33 -13.57
N SER A 599 15.49 37.05 -13.53
CA SER A 599 16.67 36.53 -14.26
C SER A 599 16.51 36.60 -15.78
N SER A 600 15.28 36.76 -16.27
CA SER A 600 14.96 36.91 -17.69
C SER A 600 15.01 38.39 -18.15
N CYS A 601 15.09 39.35 -17.22
CA CYS A 601 15.26 40.77 -17.53
C CYS A 601 16.72 41.07 -17.95
N PRO A 602 16.96 41.90 -18.99
CA PRO A 602 18.29 42.41 -19.30
C PRO A 602 18.88 43.18 -18.10
N GLY A 603 20.06 42.77 -17.62
CA GLY A 603 20.67 43.33 -16.41
C GLY A 603 20.11 42.79 -15.08
N GLY A 604 19.17 41.84 -15.12
CA GLY A 604 18.59 41.20 -13.95
C GLY A 604 19.57 40.32 -13.16
N PRO A 605 19.16 39.84 -11.97
CA PRO A 605 20.00 39.02 -11.10
C PRO A 605 20.38 37.69 -11.77
N VAL A 606 21.65 37.31 -11.67
CA VAL A 606 22.17 36.04 -12.20
C VAL A 606 22.16 34.99 -11.08
N SER A 607 21.69 33.78 -11.38
CA SER A 607 21.71 32.66 -10.43
C SER A 607 23.14 32.34 -9.98
N LYS A 608 23.36 32.27 -8.66
CA LYS A 608 24.61 31.82 -8.03
C LYS A 608 24.71 30.28 -7.94
N GLY A 609 23.93 29.56 -8.76
CA GLY A 609 23.83 28.09 -8.79
C GLY A 609 22.68 27.53 -7.96
N ALA A 610 22.37 26.25 -8.17
CA ALA A 610 21.18 25.56 -7.62
C ALA A 610 21.12 25.40 -6.08
N GLY A 611 22.12 25.93 -5.35
CA GLY A 611 22.17 25.98 -3.89
C GLY A 611 22.01 27.38 -3.29
N ALA A 612 21.80 28.41 -4.10
CA ALA A 612 21.65 29.80 -3.66
C ALA A 612 20.45 29.97 -2.69
N ALA A 613 20.54 30.98 -1.82
CA ALA A 613 19.44 31.35 -0.93
C ALA A 613 18.44 32.25 -1.66
N LEU A 614 17.14 31.97 -1.55
CA LEU A 614 16.06 32.82 -2.07
C LEU A 614 15.41 33.68 -0.97
N ILE A 615 16.16 34.00 0.09
CA ILE A 615 15.70 34.85 1.19
C ILE A 615 15.56 36.33 0.77
N ASP A 616 16.35 36.78 -0.21
CA ASP A 616 16.29 38.12 -0.81
C ASP A 616 14.99 38.39 -1.61
N VAL A 617 14.19 37.35 -1.85
CA VAL A 617 12.82 37.45 -2.41
C VAL A 617 11.83 37.12 -1.31
N GLU A 618 11.17 38.11 -0.74
CA GLU A 618 10.24 37.94 0.38
C GLU A 618 8.77 38.03 -0.09
N VAL A 619 7.93 37.10 0.38
CA VAL A 619 6.54 36.92 -0.09
C VAL A 619 5.54 37.03 1.07
N ILE A 620 5.20 38.27 1.41
CA ILE A 620 4.23 38.62 2.48
C ILE A 620 2.79 38.74 1.94
N SER A 621 1.81 38.81 2.84
CA SER A 621 0.43 39.21 2.47
C SER A 621 0.26 40.72 2.61
N ALA A 622 -0.37 41.36 1.63
CA ALA A 622 -0.86 42.73 1.72
C ALA A 622 -2.16 42.81 2.57
N GLY A 623 -2.59 44.04 2.90
CA GLY A 623 -3.77 44.27 3.75
C GLY A 623 -5.12 43.79 3.19
N ASN A 624 -5.19 43.48 1.89
CA ASN A 624 -6.33 42.84 1.23
C ASN A 624 -6.17 41.30 1.09
N GLY A 625 -5.15 40.71 1.72
CA GLY A 625 -4.85 39.27 1.68
C GLY A 625 -3.96 38.83 0.51
N ALA A 626 -3.89 39.60 -0.58
CA ALA A 626 -3.12 39.25 -1.79
C ALA A 626 -1.61 39.14 -1.49
N PRO A 627 -0.86 38.26 -2.18
CA PRO A 627 0.58 38.17 -2.01
C PRO A 627 1.30 39.40 -2.56
N ARG A 628 2.27 39.92 -1.81
CA ARG A 628 3.12 41.05 -2.19
C ARG A 628 4.59 40.64 -2.07
N VAL A 629 5.33 40.88 -3.16
CA VAL A 629 6.77 40.69 -3.21
C VAL A 629 7.47 41.89 -2.57
N VAL A 630 8.49 41.62 -1.77
CA VAL A 630 9.51 42.59 -1.35
C VAL A 630 10.87 42.00 -1.78
N LEU A 631 11.69 42.81 -2.45
CA LEU A 631 13.05 42.41 -2.83
C LEU A 631 14.04 43.08 -1.88
N HIS A 632 15.08 42.35 -1.52
CA HIS A 632 16.17 42.81 -0.66
C HIS A 632 17.54 42.57 -1.33
N GLY A 633 18.60 43.17 -0.79
CA GLY A 633 19.98 42.78 -1.05
C GLY A 633 20.43 42.86 -2.52
N ASP A 634 21.09 41.80 -3.00
CA ASP A 634 21.60 41.75 -4.37
C ASP A 634 20.45 41.69 -5.39
N VAL A 635 19.36 40.99 -5.06
CA VAL A 635 18.20 40.84 -5.97
C VAL A 635 17.49 42.18 -6.16
N GLU A 636 17.33 42.96 -5.10
CA GLU A 636 16.82 44.33 -5.18
C GLU A 636 17.75 45.24 -6.01
N SER A 637 19.06 45.14 -5.77
CA SER A 637 20.08 45.94 -6.47
C SER A 637 20.08 45.66 -7.97
N SER A 638 20.02 44.39 -8.38
CA SER A 638 19.88 44.01 -9.80
C SER A 638 18.52 44.39 -10.37
N ALA A 639 17.41 44.26 -9.64
CA ALA A 639 16.09 44.67 -10.13
C ALA A 639 16.03 46.19 -10.40
N ARG A 640 16.60 47.01 -9.51
CA ARG A 640 16.76 48.46 -9.71
C ARG A 640 17.65 48.77 -10.92
N ALA A 641 18.76 48.07 -11.09
CA ALA A 641 19.67 48.25 -12.24
C ALA A 641 19.06 47.82 -13.59
N ALA A 642 18.15 46.83 -13.57
CA ALA A 642 17.41 46.34 -14.73
C ALA A 642 16.17 47.19 -15.09
N GLY A 643 15.88 48.27 -14.35
CA GLY A 643 14.73 49.14 -14.61
C GLY A 643 13.37 48.55 -14.21
N VAL A 644 13.32 47.61 -13.25
CA VAL A 644 12.07 46.98 -12.81
C VAL A 644 11.14 47.99 -12.15
N SER A 645 10.01 48.26 -12.82
CA SER A 645 8.96 49.17 -12.38
C SER A 645 7.87 48.48 -11.56
N SER A 646 7.61 47.19 -11.79
CA SER A 646 6.72 46.39 -10.94
C SER A 646 7.02 44.90 -10.92
N VAL A 647 6.65 44.25 -9.82
CA VAL A 647 6.62 42.79 -9.68
C VAL A 647 5.26 42.40 -9.11
N ARG A 648 4.50 41.59 -9.86
CA ARG A 648 3.24 40.99 -9.42
C ARG A 648 3.41 39.47 -9.34
N VAL A 649 2.79 38.84 -8.35
CA VAL A 649 2.80 37.38 -8.19
C VAL A 649 1.40 36.89 -7.84
N THR A 650 1.02 35.74 -8.37
CA THR A 650 -0.20 35.00 -7.97
C THR A 650 0.23 33.63 -7.48
N ILE A 651 -0.37 33.15 -6.40
CA ILE A 651 -0.05 31.89 -5.73
C ILE A 651 -1.36 31.14 -5.51
N SER A 652 -1.37 29.83 -5.77
CA SER A 652 -2.47 28.95 -5.39
C SER A 652 -1.94 27.56 -5.04
N HIS A 653 -2.70 26.80 -4.25
CA HIS A 653 -2.35 25.43 -3.84
C HIS A 653 -3.59 24.54 -3.76
N ALA A 654 -3.51 23.34 -4.32
CA ALA A 654 -4.58 22.35 -4.34
C ALA A 654 -3.98 20.97 -4.66
N ALA A 655 -4.62 19.90 -4.16
CA ALA A 655 -4.14 18.51 -4.32
C ALA A 655 -2.62 18.36 -4.12
N GLY A 656 -2.12 18.79 -2.96
CA GLY A 656 -0.72 18.63 -2.52
C GLY A 656 0.36 19.25 -3.42
N LEU A 657 -0.01 20.09 -4.38
CA LEU A 657 0.89 20.97 -5.13
C LEU A 657 0.60 22.44 -4.79
N ALA A 658 1.64 23.26 -4.85
CA ALA A 658 1.51 24.70 -4.93
C ALA A 658 2.08 25.21 -6.26
N VAL A 659 1.46 26.24 -6.82
CA VAL A 659 1.84 26.86 -8.10
C VAL A 659 1.91 28.37 -7.92
N ALA A 660 2.89 29.00 -8.56
CA ALA A 660 2.98 30.45 -8.63
C ALA A 660 3.33 30.93 -10.04
N GLN A 661 2.80 32.09 -10.40
CA GLN A 661 3.17 32.85 -11.58
C GLN A 661 3.58 34.27 -11.16
N ALA A 662 4.75 34.71 -11.61
CA ALA A 662 5.24 36.06 -11.43
C ALA A 662 5.30 36.79 -12.78
N ILE A 663 4.94 38.07 -12.75
CA ILE A 663 5.07 39.01 -13.87
C ILE A 663 5.91 40.18 -13.39
N VAL A 664 7.07 40.36 -14.02
CA VAL A 664 7.97 41.49 -13.81
C VAL A 664 7.83 42.43 -15.00
N SER A 665 7.68 43.73 -14.76
CA SER A 665 7.69 44.74 -15.82
C SER A 665 8.88 45.70 -15.63
N ILE A 666 9.50 46.08 -16.75
CA ILE A 666 10.48 47.17 -16.84
C ILE A 666 9.89 48.29 -17.71
N GLU A 667 10.24 49.55 -17.41
CA GLU A 667 9.89 50.73 -18.21
C GLU A 667 11.07 51.19 -19.11
#